data_AF-A0A954D3Q9-F1
#
_entry.id   AF-A0A954D3Q9-F1
#
_cell.length_a   1.000
_cell.length_b   1.000
_cell.length_c   1.000
_cell.angle_alpha   90.00
_cell.angle_beta   90.00
_cell.angle_gamma   90.00
#
_symmetry.space_group_name_H-M   'P 1'
#
loop_
_entity.id
_entity.type
_entity.pdbx_description
1 polymer ?
#
loop_
_entity_poly.entity_id
_entity_poly.type
_entity_poly.pdbx_seq_one_letter_code
_entity_poly.pdbx_strand_id
1 'polypeptide(L)'
;IDAGFVGNTNPCVIDVQMITAADGGSIDLSGATSLTAPTRAEDRLEISVDTDSALDLASLDTVTSAGNGQTRWLVSGNGVLTLTALREVLAPGNLGRHGFELSDGASITLPSLELAEDVTIAASGGSVATIDGVAPVSHSTLGRTSNTCGSFVFPIFTAENPGTVLALPAITSIDAGFVGNSNPCVVDVQEIAASDAALVDLSGAVSLIGPTRVEDRLELSATTGGSIDLGGLVTVTSAGEGTVRFSVNGPTTSLDLGSLEEVLSNGTVGRFDLLLSDGATVELPSLRTAQDLVLSVDGGAAIIANGPLPIAYSSLGRYSNACGSFPHSLFSAEGSGALIDVPAVTSIDAGVVGNANPCVVDRQRITATQGGTIILSGARTLIVPTRAEDRLEISATENGVIDLSALESWTTPASGKLTIDVGTGGLVDLSSVDQIDAETTFTVSTGELRLGELDPMAPITLTASGPSSIVRVLDGIRIVEGHVVQLDNAELHVGGELTFCHENEMNFDLSTATVHLDGATTQRVEVGGVDIGVAVSFLTNPNFSIGELIVGSAGQPTTVQLVDAIDNGNRGTPPNPEALYLGLDESGDGLQLLGGSTLILGDVHAYAYLGGNWVLLSDLIPAGENMVAFGDGFLQAMSTAAPEFVRGDCNVDGMADVSDAVASLDILFVGAPAPSCDDACDSNDDGLFNIADPVFTLEYLFIFGEAPPPPFPLCSADLGCGPDPTPDALDCDAYPPCP
;
A
#
# COMPACT_ATOMS: atom_id res chain seq x y z
N ILE A 1 20.85 45.48 -28.78
CA ILE A 1 21.22 44.66 -29.94
C ILE A 1 19.92 44.15 -30.53
N ASP A 2 19.57 44.61 -31.74
CA ASP A 2 18.35 44.15 -32.40
C ASP A 2 18.70 43.10 -33.45
N ALA A 3 18.45 41.84 -33.11
CA ALA A 3 18.52 40.70 -34.03
C ALA A 3 17.10 40.18 -34.36
N GLY A 4 16.06 41.00 -34.22
CA GLY A 4 14.67 40.70 -34.55
C GLY A 4 14.39 40.65 -36.05
N PHE A 5 15.27 40.04 -36.83
CA PHE A 5 15.09 39.89 -38.27
C PHE A 5 14.01 38.84 -38.57
N VAL A 6 13.29 39.06 -39.67
CA VAL A 6 12.42 38.05 -40.28
C VAL A 6 13.25 37.37 -41.36
N GLY A 7 13.69 36.14 -41.09
CA GLY A 7 14.46 35.32 -42.02
C GLY A 7 13.67 34.91 -43.27
N ASN A 8 14.20 33.92 -44.00
CA ASN A 8 13.51 33.33 -45.15
C ASN A 8 12.09 32.82 -44.77
N THR A 9 11.10 32.82 -45.66
CA THR A 9 9.79 32.22 -45.32
C THR A 9 9.79 30.68 -45.37
N ASN A 10 10.89 30.06 -45.81
CA ASN A 10 11.05 28.61 -45.86
C ASN A 10 11.50 28.04 -44.49
N PRO A 11 10.68 27.24 -43.80
CA PRO A 11 11.00 26.70 -42.47
C PRO A 11 12.19 25.74 -42.45
N CYS A 12 12.63 25.22 -43.60
CA CYS A 12 13.86 24.42 -43.70
C CYS A 12 15.14 25.28 -43.75
N VAL A 13 15.02 26.59 -43.83
CA VAL A 13 16.15 27.52 -43.83
C VAL A 13 16.26 28.15 -42.45
N ILE A 14 17.37 27.84 -41.79
CA ILE A 14 17.77 28.36 -40.48
C ILE A 14 18.77 29.49 -40.71
N ASP A 15 18.38 30.70 -40.34
CA ASP A 15 19.24 31.88 -40.38
C ASP A 15 19.92 32.09 -39.02
N VAL A 16 21.25 32.18 -39.02
CA VAL A 16 22.07 32.36 -37.81
C VAL A 16 22.87 33.65 -37.92
N GLN A 17 22.70 34.54 -36.95
CA GLN A 17 23.60 35.68 -36.73
C GLN A 17 24.55 35.38 -35.58
N MET A 18 25.78 35.88 -35.65
CA MET A 18 26.83 35.54 -34.67
C MET A 18 27.49 36.80 -34.09
N ILE A 19 27.72 36.79 -32.78
CA ILE A 19 28.65 37.68 -32.07
C ILE A 19 29.70 36.78 -31.42
N THR A 20 30.95 36.84 -31.89
CA THR A 20 31.98 35.89 -31.48
C THR A 20 33.24 36.62 -31.02
N ALA A 21 33.57 36.47 -29.74
CA ALA A 21 34.88 36.79 -29.20
C ALA A 21 35.69 35.49 -29.13
N ALA A 22 36.68 35.36 -30.02
CA ALA A 22 37.49 34.15 -30.17
C ALA A 22 38.99 34.47 -30.29
N ASP A 23 39.84 33.46 -30.02
CA ASP A 23 41.30 33.52 -30.19
C ASP A 23 41.97 34.70 -29.46
N GLY A 24 41.52 35.02 -28.24
CA GLY A 24 42.00 36.16 -27.46
C GLY A 24 41.39 37.51 -27.87
N GLY A 25 40.32 37.48 -28.67
CA GLY A 25 39.61 38.66 -29.14
C GLY A 25 38.80 39.35 -28.04
N SER A 26 38.64 40.68 -28.16
CA SER A 26 37.80 41.46 -27.24
C SER A 26 36.73 42.25 -28.00
N ILE A 27 35.48 42.14 -27.56
CA ILE A 27 34.33 42.89 -28.05
C ILE A 27 33.73 43.68 -26.87
N ASP A 28 33.64 45.00 -27.01
CA ASP A 28 32.98 45.87 -26.05
C ASP A 28 31.57 46.27 -26.55
N LEU A 29 30.55 45.75 -25.89
CA LEU A 29 29.15 46.10 -26.06
C LEU A 29 28.56 46.58 -24.72
N SER A 30 29.39 47.16 -23.84
CA SER A 30 29.01 47.58 -22.49
C SER A 30 27.84 48.56 -22.44
N GLY A 31 27.55 49.28 -23.53
CA GLY A 31 26.40 50.18 -23.64
C GLY A 31 25.10 49.53 -24.13
N ALA A 32 25.10 48.25 -24.48
CA ALA A 32 23.89 47.55 -24.91
C ALA A 32 23.03 47.21 -23.69
N THR A 33 21.80 47.72 -23.66
CA THR A 33 20.86 47.50 -22.54
C THR A 33 19.84 46.41 -22.79
N SER A 34 19.58 46.07 -24.06
CA SER A 34 18.63 45.04 -24.43
C SER A 34 19.14 44.22 -25.59
N LEU A 35 18.65 42.99 -25.69
CA LEU A 35 18.87 42.09 -26.81
C LEU A 35 17.54 41.49 -27.24
N THR A 36 17.27 41.55 -28.54
CA THR A 36 16.05 40.99 -29.14
C THR A 36 16.41 39.84 -30.09
N ALA A 37 15.87 38.66 -29.83
CA ALA A 37 16.04 37.46 -30.65
C ALA A 37 15.22 37.53 -31.96
N PRO A 38 15.54 36.67 -32.95
CA PRO A 38 14.81 36.61 -34.23
C PRO A 38 13.32 36.29 -34.07
N THR A 39 12.53 36.53 -35.12
CA THR A 39 11.06 36.30 -35.03
C THR A 39 10.65 34.83 -35.24
N ARG A 40 11.45 34.03 -35.96
CA ARG A 40 11.10 32.65 -36.36
C ARG A 40 11.77 31.62 -35.45
N ALA A 41 11.05 30.54 -35.14
CA ALA A 41 11.50 29.52 -34.17
C ALA A 41 12.76 28.76 -34.59
N GLU A 42 12.98 28.63 -35.89
CA GLU A 42 14.13 27.99 -36.50
C GLU A 42 15.37 28.87 -36.53
N ASP A 43 15.22 30.20 -36.45
CA ASP A 43 16.31 31.18 -36.54
C ASP A 43 16.91 31.50 -35.16
N ARG A 44 18.20 31.85 -35.11
CA ARG A 44 18.86 32.17 -33.83
C ARG A 44 19.93 33.26 -33.93
N LEU A 45 20.10 34.00 -32.84
CA LEU A 45 21.30 34.77 -32.55
C LEU A 45 22.23 33.92 -31.68
N GLU A 46 23.44 33.67 -32.16
CA GLU A 46 24.47 32.93 -31.45
C GLU A 46 25.55 33.89 -30.93
N ILE A 47 25.90 33.76 -29.66
CA ILE A 47 26.89 34.59 -28.98
C ILE A 47 27.92 33.65 -28.40
N SER A 48 29.19 33.81 -28.76
CA SER A 48 30.25 32.90 -28.33
C SER A 48 31.46 33.61 -27.73
N VAL A 49 32.00 33.02 -26.67
CA VAL A 49 33.22 33.43 -25.95
C VAL A 49 34.08 32.19 -25.67
N ASP A 50 35.35 32.22 -26.08
CA ASP A 50 36.30 31.13 -25.84
C ASP A 50 37.47 31.54 -24.92
N THR A 51 38.50 30.67 -24.85
CA THR A 51 39.74 30.89 -24.09
C THR A 51 40.38 32.25 -24.38
N ASP A 52 40.75 32.96 -23.31
CA ASP A 52 41.43 34.27 -23.35
C ASP A 52 40.66 35.41 -24.06
N SER A 53 39.40 35.17 -24.49
CA SER A 53 38.54 36.16 -25.14
C SER A 53 37.67 36.93 -24.14
N ALA A 54 37.21 38.13 -24.53
CA ALA A 54 36.39 38.98 -23.69
C ALA A 54 35.18 39.56 -24.46
N LEU A 55 34.00 39.44 -23.87
CA LEU A 55 32.77 40.08 -24.35
C LEU A 55 32.15 40.90 -23.22
N ASP A 56 32.18 42.22 -23.34
CA ASP A 56 31.57 43.12 -22.35
C ASP A 56 30.12 43.42 -22.72
N LEU A 57 29.20 42.99 -21.85
CA LEU A 57 27.76 43.26 -21.91
C LEU A 57 27.25 43.77 -20.55
N ALA A 58 28.07 44.52 -19.82
CA ALA A 58 27.81 44.88 -18.42
C ALA A 58 26.48 45.61 -18.17
N SER A 59 25.92 46.33 -19.15
CA SER A 59 24.63 47.02 -19.03
C SER A 59 23.43 46.25 -19.60
N LEU A 60 23.63 45.03 -20.10
CA LEU A 60 22.53 44.24 -20.69
C LEU A 60 21.55 43.88 -19.59
N ASP A 61 20.33 44.41 -19.67
CA ASP A 61 19.29 44.31 -18.64
C ASP A 61 18.18 43.32 -19.05
N THR A 62 17.85 43.26 -20.35
CA THR A 62 16.77 42.41 -20.86
C THR A 62 17.23 41.62 -22.09
N VAL A 63 16.92 40.33 -22.10
CA VAL A 63 16.88 39.50 -23.31
C VAL A 63 15.41 39.20 -23.60
N THR A 64 14.96 39.45 -24.83
CA THR A 64 13.59 39.17 -25.25
C THR A 64 13.59 38.57 -26.65
N SER A 65 12.42 38.11 -27.10
CA SER A 65 12.23 37.66 -28.48
C SER A 65 11.24 38.56 -29.22
N ALA A 66 11.54 38.89 -30.48
CA ALA A 66 10.58 39.56 -31.36
C ALA A 66 9.46 38.61 -31.85
N GLY A 67 9.59 37.31 -31.57
CA GLY A 67 8.64 36.26 -31.91
C GLY A 67 9.04 34.94 -31.25
N ASN A 68 9.22 33.89 -32.03
CA ASN A 68 9.54 32.55 -31.51
C ASN A 68 11.03 32.21 -31.60
N GLY A 69 11.88 33.13 -32.08
CA GLY A 69 13.29 32.84 -32.33
C GLY A 69 14.13 32.77 -31.06
N GLN A 70 15.38 32.39 -31.25
CA GLN A 70 16.23 31.89 -30.17
C GLN A 70 17.47 32.75 -29.94
N THR A 71 17.98 32.73 -28.71
CA THR A 71 19.35 33.12 -28.41
C THR A 71 20.14 31.92 -27.92
N ARG A 72 21.36 31.76 -28.41
CA ARG A 72 22.27 30.70 -27.99
C ARG A 72 23.57 31.32 -27.51
N TRP A 73 23.91 31.14 -26.25
CA TRP A 73 25.12 31.65 -25.63
C TRP A 73 26.08 30.49 -25.42
N LEU A 74 27.24 30.52 -26.07
CA LEU A 74 28.24 29.47 -26.06
C LEU A 74 29.48 29.99 -25.31
N VAL A 75 29.82 29.39 -24.17
CA VAL A 75 31.05 29.72 -23.44
C VAL A 75 31.91 28.45 -23.37
N SER A 76 33.16 28.53 -23.81
CA SER A 76 34.02 27.34 -23.90
C SER A 76 35.48 27.63 -23.53
N GLY A 77 36.26 26.59 -23.25
CA GLY A 77 37.72 26.69 -23.11
C GLY A 77 38.17 27.61 -21.97
N ASN A 78 37.60 27.47 -20.77
CA ASN A 78 37.81 28.39 -19.65
C ASN A 78 37.39 29.86 -19.92
N GLY A 79 36.57 30.10 -20.95
CA GLY A 79 35.95 31.40 -21.19
C GLY A 79 35.09 31.83 -20.00
N VAL A 80 35.02 33.14 -19.77
CA VAL A 80 34.25 33.73 -18.66
C VAL A 80 33.28 34.77 -19.22
N LEU A 81 32.00 34.63 -18.88
CA LEU A 81 30.97 35.61 -19.23
C LEU A 81 30.20 36.03 -17.97
N THR A 82 30.10 37.33 -17.71
CA THR A 82 29.32 37.86 -16.58
C THR A 82 28.31 38.88 -17.09
N LEU A 83 27.02 38.56 -16.95
CA LEU A 83 25.92 39.45 -17.34
C LEU A 83 25.38 40.18 -16.11
N THR A 84 26.18 41.11 -15.60
CA THR A 84 25.97 41.76 -14.29
C THR A 84 24.60 42.41 -14.14
N ALA A 85 24.08 43.03 -15.19
CA ALA A 85 22.82 43.77 -15.15
C ALA A 85 21.59 42.97 -15.62
N LEU A 86 21.74 41.73 -16.11
CA LEU A 86 20.65 41.01 -16.75
C LEU A 86 19.62 40.61 -15.69
N ARG A 87 18.40 41.18 -15.79
CA ARG A 87 17.27 40.92 -14.88
C ARG A 87 16.24 39.98 -15.47
N GLU A 88 15.97 40.14 -16.76
CA GLU A 88 14.84 39.48 -17.40
C GLU A 88 15.30 38.77 -18.68
N VAL A 89 14.96 37.50 -18.78
CA VAL A 89 14.97 36.75 -20.04
C VAL A 89 13.53 36.33 -20.32
N LEU A 90 12.94 36.96 -21.34
CA LEU A 90 11.51 36.88 -21.66
C LEU A 90 11.27 36.12 -22.96
N ALA A 91 10.27 35.26 -22.97
CA ALA A 91 9.82 34.47 -24.12
C ALA A 91 8.34 34.76 -24.45
N PRO A 92 8.00 36.00 -24.88
CA PRO A 92 6.61 36.38 -25.13
C PRO A 92 5.99 35.55 -26.26
N GLY A 93 4.97 34.73 -25.94
CA GLY A 93 4.23 33.94 -26.93
C GLY A 93 4.52 32.44 -26.97
N ASN A 94 5.15 31.89 -25.92
CA ASN A 94 5.35 30.45 -25.65
C ASN A 94 6.28 29.70 -26.62
N LEU A 95 7.20 30.34 -27.33
CA LEU A 95 8.13 29.59 -28.22
C LEU A 95 9.53 30.20 -28.35
N GLY A 96 9.80 31.40 -27.81
CA GLY A 96 11.16 31.96 -27.77
C GLY A 96 12.05 31.09 -26.89
N ARG A 97 13.26 30.74 -27.34
CA ARG A 97 14.18 29.86 -26.57
C ARG A 97 15.51 30.55 -26.30
N HIS A 98 15.92 30.57 -25.04
CA HIS A 98 17.14 31.24 -24.62
C HIS A 98 18.05 30.24 -23.90
N GLY A 99 19.13 29.81 -24.57
CA GLY A 99 20.01 28.77 -24.05
C GLY A 99 21.42 29.27 -23.74
N PHE A 100 21.93 28.88 -22.57
CA PHE A 100 23.33 29.00 -22.19
C PHE A 100 23.97 27.62 -22.23
N GLU A 101 25.06 27.47 -22.99
CA GLU A 101 25.80 26.22 -23.15
C GLU A 101 27.27 26.47 -22.79
N LEU A 102 27.76 25.68 -21.84
CA LEU A 102 29.10 25.79 -21.30
C LEU A 102 29.87 24.48 -21.47
N SER A 103 31.12 24.56 -21.91
CA SER A 103 32.02 23.41 -22.01
C SER A 103 33.45 23.73 -21.59
N ASP A 104 34.21 22.69 -21.25
CA ASP A 104 35.67 22.76 -21.08
C ASP A 104 36.12 23.83 -20.08
N GLY A 105 35.59 23.76 -18.85
CA GLY A 105 35.95 24.66 -17.74
C GLY A 105 35.41 26.09 -17.86
N ALA A 106 34.47 26.35 -18.76
CA ALA A 106 33.85 27.66 -18.94
C ALA A 106 33.03 28.10 -17.72
N SER A 107 32.81 29.41 -17.60
CA SER A 107 31.93 29.95 -16.55
C SER A 107 30.99 31.05 -17.03
N ILE A 108 29.78 31.04 -16.49
CA ILE A 108 28.80 32.13 -16.64
C ILE A 108 28.22 32.53 -15.29
N THR A 109 28.00 33.84 -15.09
CA THR A 109 27.36 34.37 -13.87
C THR A 109 26.27 35.38 -14.23
N LEU A 110 25.07 35.18 -13.66
CA LEU A 110 23.87 35.99 -13.87
C LEU A 110 23.33 36.54 -12.53
N PRO A 111 24.05 37.48 -11.87
CA PRO A 111 23.83 37.82 -10.46
C PRO A 111 22.58 38.67 -10.20
N SER A 112 22.00 39.28 -11.24
CA SER A 112 20.83 40.16 -11.13
C SER A 112 19.56 39.56 -11.74
N LEU A 113 19.59 38.30 -12.15
CA LEU A 113 18.43 37.66 -12.77
C LEU A 113 17.26 37.62 -11.77
N GLU A 114 16.06 37.92 -12.25
CA GLU A 114 14.81 37.93 -11.48
C GLU A 114 13.73 37.08 -12.16
N LEU A 115 13.73 37.03 -13.50
CA LEU A 115 12.75 36.29 -14.30
C LEU A 115 13.42 35.55 -15.47
N ALA A 116 13.13 34.25 -15.59
CA ALA A 116 13.69 33.37 -16.60
C ALA A 116 12.59 32.55 -17.29
N GLU A 117 12.12 33.00 -18.45
CA GLU A 117 11.12 32.30 -19.26
C GLU A 117 11.80 31.48 -20.38
N ASP A 118 11.51 30.17 -20.42
CA ASP A 118 12.04 29.21 -21.41
C ASP A 118 13.58 29.21 -21.51
N VAL A 119 14.24 29.54 -20.39
CA VAL A 119 15.70 29.56 -20.26
C VAL A 119 16.24 28.16 -20.02
N THR A 120 17.29 27.79 -20.78
CA THR A 120 18.04 26.54 -20.56
C THR A 120 19.48 26.80 -20.22
N ILE A 121 20.05 25.95 -19.36
CA ILE A 121 21.46 25.99 -18.98
C ILE A 121 22.02 24.58 -19.08
N ALA A 122 22.96 24.38 -20.00
CA ALA A 122 23.68 23.13 -20.16
C ALA A 122 25.16 23.37 -19.89
N ALA A 123 25.76 22.56 -19.02
CA ALA A 123 27.18 22.65 -18.70
C ALA A 123 27.83 21.27 -18.74
N SER A 124 29.07 21.21 -19.21
CA SER A 124 29.88 20.00 -19.21
C SER A 124 31.38 20.28 -19.00
N GLY A 125 32.17 19.24 -18.79
CA GLY A 125 33.64 19.34 -18.78
C GLY A 125 34.21 20.25 -17.69
N GLY A 126 33.63 20.26 -16.48
CA GLY A 126 34.10 21.06 -15.35
C GLY A 126 33.62 22.52 -15.38
N SER A 127 32.60 22.83 -16.19
CA SER A 127 32.07 24.19 -16.34
C SER A 127 31.14 24.59 -15.20
N VAL A 128 31.02 25.90 -14.95
CA VAL A 128 30.22 26.44 -13.84
C VAL A 128 29.24 27.50 -14.34
N ALA A 129 27.95 27.29 -14.12
CA ALA A 129 26.94 28.33 -14.27
C ALA A 129 26.44 28.77 -12.90
N THR A 130 26.29 30.08 -12.70
CA THR A 130 25.90 30.64 -11.41
C THR A 130 24.74 31.63 -11.55
N ILE A 131 23.65 31.33 -10.83
CA ILE A 131 22.52 32.22 -10.56
C ILE A 131 22.36 32.27 -9.03
N ASP A 132 23.21 33.06 -8.40
CA ASP A 132 23.27 33.24 -6.94
C ASP A 132 22.47 34.45 -6.45
N GLY A 133 22.08 35.34 -7.37
CA GLY A 133 20.96 36.29 -7.28
C GLY A 133 20.88 37.20 -6.05
N VAL A 134 20.76 38.52 -6.26
CA VAL A 134 20.35 39.45 -5.18
C VAL A 134 18.85 39.40 -4.84
N ALA A 135 18.06 38.65 -5.62
CA ALA A 135 16.61 38.50 -5.50
C ALA A 135 16.19 37.07 -5.90
N PRO A 136 15.01 36.59 -5.43
CA PRO A 136 14.43 35.34 -5.89
C PRO A 136 14.15 35.33 -7.40
N VAL A 137 14.41 34.20 -8.06
CA VAL A 137 14.18 33.99 -9.49
C VAL A 137 12.98 33.07 -9.70
N SER A 138 12.04 33.53 -10.52
CA SER A 138 10.98 32.68 -11.07
C SER A 138 11.42 32.13 -12.42
N HIS A 139 11.51 30.80 -12.51
CA HIS A 139 11.76 30.09 -13.76
C HIS A 139 10.46 29.48 -14.30
N SER A 140 10.23 29.61 -15.60
CA SER A 140 9.14 28.94 -16.30
C SER A 140 9.63 28.31 -17.59
N THR A 141 8.94 27.28 -18.04
CA THR A 141 9.32 26.51 -19.22
C THR A 141 8.07 26.10 -20.02
N LEU A 142 7.21 27.11 -20.27
CA LEU A 142 5.88 26.93 -20.84
C LEU A 142 5.89 26.66 -22.35
N GLY A 143 6.98 26.98 -23.05
CA GLY A 143 7.05 27.02 -24.50
C GLY A 143 7.76 25.85 -25.18
N ARG A 144 8.33 24.91 -24.42
CA ARG A 144 9.11 23.81 -24.99
C ARG A 144 8.23 22.61 -25.31
N THR A 145 7.59 22.67 -26.48
CA THR A 145 6.60 21.67 -26.94
C THR A 145 6.84 21.26 -28.38
N SER A 146 6.47 20.03 -28.73
CA SER A 146 6.48 19.55 -30.12
C SER A 146 5.11 19.68 -30.76
N ASN A 147 5.08 19.79 -32.09
CA ASN A 147 3.84 19.75 -32.87
C ASN A 147 3.73 18.51 -33.77
N THR A 148 4.66 17.58 -33.66
CA THR A 148 4.71 16.33 -34.43
C THR A 148 4.55 15.14 -33.50
N CYS A 149 3.89 14.07 -33.96
CA CYS A 149 3.75 12.86 -33.14
C CYS A 149 5.12 12.28 -32.79
N GLY A 150 5.30 11.93 -31.51
CA GLY A 150 6.55 11.41 -30.98
C GLY A 150 6.71 11.76 -29.51
N SER A 151 7.79 11.24 -28.92
CA SER A 151 8.25 11.63 -27.59
C SER A 151 9.51 12.49 -27.72
N PHE A 152 9.50 13.66 -27.09
CA PHE A 152 10.54 14.67 -27.22
C PHE A 152 11.06 15.06 -25.84
N VAL A 153 12.37 15.02 -25.69
CA VAL A 153 13.05 15.49 -24.47
C VAL A 153 13.58 16.90 -24.72
N PHE A 154 13.21 17.82 -23.84
CA PHE A 154 13.61 19.21 -23.83
C PHE A 154 14.40 19.50 -22.55
N PRO A 155 15.74 19.48 -22.62
CA PRO A 155 16.58 19.81 -21.48
C PRO A 155 16.34 21.25 -21.02
N ILE A 156 16.17 21.44 -19.72
CA ILE A 156 16.08 22.73 -19.03
C ILE A 156 17.43 23.02 -18.39
N PHE A 157 17.84 22.18 -17.43
CA PHE A 157 19.10 22.30 -16.71
C PHE A 157 19.86 20.98 -16.79
N THR A 158 21.05 21.00 -17.39
CA THR A 158 21.87 19.78 -17.51
C THR A 158 23.30 20.02 -17.07
N ALA A 159 23.79 19.16 -16.19
CA ALA A 159 25.17 19.15 -15.73
C ALA A 159 25.78 17.77 -16.01
N GLU A 160 26.88 17.73 -16.76
CA GLU A 160 27.57 16.49 -17.13
C GLU A 160 29.06 16.55 -16.80
N ASN A 161 29.62 15.40 -16.43
CA ASN A 161 31.04 15.16 -16.15
C ASN A 161 31.55 15.78 -14.82
N PRO A 162 32.63 15.22 -14.25
CA PRO A 162 33.10 15.62 -12.93
C PRO A 162 33.52 17.10 -12.85
N GLY A 163 33.12 17.76 -11.76
CA GLY A 163 33.46 19.16 -11.48
C GLY A 163 32.55 20.19 -12.17
N THR A 164 31.60 19.74 -13.00
CA THR A 164 30.57 20.61 -13.57
C THR A 164 29.53 20.97 -12.51
N VAL A 165 29.17 22.25 -12.42
CA VAL A 165 28.22 22.76 -11.42
C VAL A 165 27.25 23.76 -12.04
N LEU A 166 25.95 23.50 -11.92
CA LEU A 166 24.92 24.51 -12.05
C LEU A 166 24.55 24.98 -10.65
N ALA A 167 25.11 26.10 -10.19
CA ALA A 167 24.81 26.71 -8.90
C ALA A 167 23.65 27.70 -9.06
N LEU A 168 22.42 27.25 -8.84
CA LEU A 168 21.20 28.01 -9.10
C LEU A 168 20.34 28.29 -7.84
N PRO A 169 20.94 28.60 -6.66
CA PRO A 169 20.18 28.71 -5.40
C PRO A 169 19.21 29.90 -5.36
N ALA A 170 19.30 30.86 -6.30
CA ALA A 170 18.33 31.95 -6.36
C ALA A 170 17.02 31.54 -7.06
N ILE A 171 16.96 30.40 -7.76
CA ILE A 171 15.71 29.90 -8.35
C ILE A 171 14.81 29.38 -7.24
N THR A 172 13.72 30.10 -6.96
CA THR A 172 12.79 29.76 -5.87
C THR A 172 11.52 29.05 -6.33
N SER A 173 11.20 29.14 -7.62
CA SER A 173 10.02 28.49 -8.20
C SER A 173 10.30 28.02 -9.62
N ILE A 174 9.89 26.80 -9.95
CA ILE A 174 9.94 26.25 -11.31
C ILE A 174 8.52 25.94 -11.76
N ASP A 175 8.04 26.67 -12.76
CA ASP A 175 6.75 26.45 -13.40
C ASP A 175 6.94 25.66 -14.71
N ALA A 176 6.71 24.35 -14.63
CA ALA A 176 6.61 23.46 -15.79
C ALA A 176 5.16 23.09 -16.11
N GLY A 177 4.20 23.99 -15.83
CA GLY A 177 2.79 23.89 -16.22
C GLY A 177 2.55 24.10 -17.72
N PHE A 178 3.44 23.63 -18.58
CA PHE A 178 3.33 23.81 -20.01
C PHE A 178 2.13 23.05 -20.58
N VAL A 179 1.51 23.67 -21.58
CA VAL A 179 0.39 23.10 -22.33
C VAL A 179 0.93 22.75 -23.72
N GLY A 180 1.34 21.48 -23.88
CA GLY A 180 1.77 20.89 -25.15
C GLY A 180 0.73 20.98 -26.27
N ASN A 181 1.09 20.48 -27.46
CA ASN A 181 0.13 20.32 -28.56
C ASN A 181 -1.01 19.38 -28.12
N SER A 182 -2.28 19.79 -28.25
CA SER A 182 -3.47 19.03 -27.84
C SER A 182 -3.60 17.59 -28.40
N ASN A 183 -2.73 17.16 -29.32
CA ASN A 183 -2.70 15.81 -29.88
C ASN A 183 -2.08 14.78 -28.90
N PRO A 184 -2.79 13.72 -28.50
CA PRO A 184 -2.31 12.68 -27.57
C PRO A 184 -1.07 11.90 -28.03
N CYS A 185 -0.73 11.91 -29.32
CA CYS A 185 0.49 11.25 -29.80
C CYS A 185 1.78 12.04 -29.50
N VAL A 186 1.65 13.28 -29.00
CA VAL A 186 2.77 14.15 -28.65
C VAL A 186 3.01 14.04 -27.15
N VAL A 187 4.20 13.59 -26.80
CA VAL A 187 4.68 13.41 -25.43
C VAL A 187 5.86 14.34 -25.24
N ASP A 188 5.64 15.46 -24.56
CA ASP A 188 6.70 16.42 -24.28
C ASP A 188 7.26 16.15 -22.88
N VAL A 189 8.57 15.86 -22.82
CA VAL A 189 9.32 15.62 -21.59
C VAL A 189 10.28 16.77 -21.41
N GLN A 190 10.17 17.50 -20.30
CA GLN A 190 11.17 18.51 -19.95
C GLN A 190 12.07 17.97 -18.86
N GLU A 191 13.37 18.22 -18.95
CA GLU A 191 14.36 17.48 -18.15
C GLU A 191 15.32 18.39 -17.39
N ILE A 192 15.49 18.09 -16.11
CA ILE A 192 16.60 18.56 -15.26
C ILE A 192 17.47 17.34 -14.98
N ALA A 193 18.75 17.37 -15.37
CA ALA A 193 19.63 16.21 -15.27
C ALA A 193 21.00 16.53 -14.67
N ALA A 194 21.47 15.64 -13.80
CA ALA A 194 22.85 15.60 -13.30
C ALA A 194 23.45 14.22 -13.54
N SER A 195 24.61 14.16 -14.20
CA SER A 195 25.29 12.89 -14.46
C SER A 195 26.80 12.97 -14.29
N ASP A 196 27.44 11.81 -14.14
CA ASP A 196 28.90 11.66 -14.08
C ASP A 196 29.57 12.57 -13.03
N ALA A 197 29.05 12.54 -11.79
CA ALA A 197 29.53 13.35 -10.67
C ALA A 197 29.41 14.88 -10.83
N ALA A 198 28.53 15.34 -11.72
CA ALA A 198 28.12 16.74 -11.80
C ALA A 198 27.04 17.11 -10.76
N LEU A 199 26.90 18.41 -10.50
CA LEU A 199 25.93 18.96 -9.54
C LEU A 199 24.96 19.93 -10.24
N VAL A 200 23.66 19.75 -9.99
CA VAL A 200 22.62 20.76 -10.19
C VAL A 200 22.11 21.18 -8.81
N ASP A 201 22.50 22.38 -8.37
CA ASP A 201 22.07 22.96 -7.10
C ASP A 201 20.85 23.87 -7.34
N LEU A 202 19.69 23.38 -6.92
CA LEU A 202 18.41 24.08 -6.87
C LEU A 202 17.92 24.19 -5.41
N SER A 203 18.84 24.26 -4.44
CA SER A 203 18.55 24.25 -3.01
C SER A 203 17.63 25.40 -2.55
N GLY A 204 17.49 26.46 -3.34
CA GLY A 204 16.54 27.55 -3.08
C GLY A 204 15.13 27.34 -3.63
N ALA A 205 14.90 26.31 -4.44
CA ALA A 205 13.59 26.06 -5.04
C ALA A 205 12.61 25.63 -3.95
N VAL A 206 11.52 26.38 -3.77
CA VAL A 206 10.49 26.12 -2.75
C VAL A 206 9.28 25.40 -3.34
N SER A 207 8.97 25.65 -4.62
CA SER A 207 7.80 25.09 -5.28
C SER A 207 8.09 24.62 -6.70
N LEU A 208 7.49 23.48 -7.07
CA LEU A 208 7.52 22.92 -8.42
C LEU A 208 6.09 22.69 -8.92
N ILE A 209 5.81 23.08 -10.16
CA ILE A 209 4.51 22.86 -10.83
C ILE A 209 4.71 21.95 -12.04
N GLY A 210 4.03 20.81 -12.05
CA GLY A 210 4.05 19.83 -13.13
C GLY A 210 3.14 20.17 -14.32
N PRO A 211 3.30 19.45 -15.45
CA PRO A 211 2.62 19.76 -16.70
C PRO A 211 1.10 19.49 -16.70
N THR A 212 0.38 20.09 -17.64
CA THR A 212 -1.09 20.04 -17.68
C THR A 212 -1.65 18.76 -18.32
N ARG A 213 -0.94 18.15 -19.28
CA ARG A 213 -1.46 17.02 -20.08
C ARG A 213 -0.94 15.69 -19.57
N VAL A 214 -1.79 14.67 -19.57
CA VAL A 214 -1.50 13.32 -19.07
C VAL A 214 -0.32 12.63 -19.75
N GLU A 215 -0.05 12.98 -21.01
CA GLU A 215 1.08 12.43 -21.76
C GLU A 215 2.43 13.11 -21.42
N ASP A 216 2.40 14.32 -20.88
CA ASP A 216 3.57 15.17 -20.71
C ASP A 216 4.24 14.95 -19.35
N ARG A 217 5.55 15.23 -19.26
CA ARG A 217 6.34 14.96 -18.07
C ARG A 217 7.38 16.04 -17.78
N LEU A 218 7.53 16.41 -16.50
CA LEU A 218 8.76 17.00 -15.98
C LEU A 218 9.60 15.90 -15.34
N GLU A 219 10.81 15.68 -15.85
CA GLU A 219 11.78 14.68 -15.40
C GLU A 219 12.91 15.37 -14.64
N LEU A 220 13.23 14.87 -13.45
CA LEU A 220 14.42 15.23 -12.70
C LEU A 220 15.26 13.96 -12.52
N SER A 221 16.38 13.87 -13.24
CA SER A 221 17.17 12.65 -13.37
C SER A 221 18.59 12.81 -12.84
N ALA A 222 18.97 11.97 -11.88
CA ALA A 222 20.34 11.89 -11.38
C ALA A 222 20.91 10.49 -11.66
N THR A 223 22.10 10.41 -12.28
CA THR A 223 22.73 9.14 -12.68
C THR A 223 24.25 9.17 -12.51
N THR A 224 24.89 8.01 -12.42
CA THR A 224 26.37 7.88 -12.43
C THR A 224 27.08 8.83 -11.44
N GLY A 225 26.55 8.95 -10.21
CA GLY A 225 27.11 9.83 -9.19
C GLY A 225 26.74 11.31 -9.28
N GLY A 226 25.87 11.68 -10.24
CA GLY A 226 25.30 13.02 -10.31
C GLY A 226 24.48 13.38 -9.06
N SER A 227 24.33 14.67 -8.81
CA SER A 227 23.62 15.21 -7.66
C SER A 227 22.63 16.29 -8.09
N ILE A 228 21.39 16.18 -7.62
CA ILE A 228 20.39 17.25 -7.69
C ILE A 228 20.04 17.65 -6.26
N ASP A 229 20.35 18.89 -5.89
CA ASP A 229 19.98 19.44 -4.58
C ASP A 229 18.66 20.20 -4.70
N LEU A 230 17.61 19.69 -4.05
CA LEU A 230 16.30 20.35 -3.88
C LEU A 230 15.97 20.45 -2.38
N GLY A 231 16.99 20.62 -1.52
CA GLY A 231 16.83 20.63 -0.06
C GLY A 231 15.92 21.74 0.48
N GLY A 232 15.57 22.75 -0.32
CA GLY A 232 14.59 23.79 0.00
C GLY A 232 13.17 23.54 -0.52
N LEU A 233 12.93 22.46 -1.28
CA LEU A 233 11.66 22.18 -1.92
C LEU A 233 10.62 21.80 -0.87
N VAL A 234 9.52 22.56 -0.81
CA VAL A 234 8.44 22.35 0.16
C VAL A 234 7.22 21.73 -0.51
N THR A 235 6.88 22.20 -1.72
CA THR A 235 5.66 21.77 -2.42
C THR A 235 5.94 21.31 -3.85
N VAL A 236 5.32 20.19 -4.21
CA VAL A 236 5.20 19.72 -5.60
C VAL A 236 3.72 19.66 -5.93
N THR A 237 3.33 20.37 -6.98
CA THR A 237 1.94 20.45 -7.41
C THR A 237 1.82 20.13 -8.90
N SER A 238 0.59 19.93 -9.38
CA SER A 238 0.32 19.77 -10.81
C SER A 238 -0.53 20.92 -11.35
N ALA A 239 -0.24 21.37 -12.57
CA ALA A 239 -1.12 22.24 -13.34
C ALA A 239 -2.27 21.47 -14.03
N GLY A 240 -2.21 20.14 -14.07
CA GLY A 240 -3.22 19.27 -14.69
C GLY A 240 -2.94 17.78 -14.48
N GLU A 241 -3.07 16.95 -15.51
CA GLU A 241 -2.95 15.48 -15.41
C GLU A 241 -1.53 14.96 -15.68
N GLY A 242 -0.57 15.86 -15.96
CA GLY A 242 0.79 15.50 -16.31
C GLY A 242 1.60 14.94 -15.15
N THR A 243 2.78 14.42 -15.50
CA THR A 243 3.64 13.72 -14.53
C THR A 243 4.83 14.57 -14.09
N VAL A 244 5.11 14.64 -12.79
CA VAL A 244 6.42 15.02 -12.26
C VAL A 244 7.13 13.76 -11.81
N ARG A 245 8.33 13.51 -12.33
CA ARG A 245 9.09 12.29 -12.04
C ARG A 245 10.48 12.64 -11.54
N PHE A 246 10.84 12.04 -10.43
CA PHE A 246 12.20 12.01 -9.91
C PHE A 246 12.78 10.61 -10.15
N SER A 247 13.90 10.54 -10.85
CA SER A 247 14.60 9.29 -11.18
C SER A 247 16.03 9.34 -10.67
N VAL A 248 16.41 8.40 -9.80
CA VAL A 248 17.76 8.33 -9.21
C VAL A 248 18.34 6.94 -9.42
N ASN A 249 19.51 6.87 -10.04
CA ASN A 249 20.16 5.60 -10.34
C ASN A 249 21.60 5.56 -9.79
N GLY A 250 21.90 4.54 -8.99
CA GLY A 250 23.23 4.25 -8.49
C GLY A 250 23.50 4.74 -7.06
N PRO A 251 24.41 4.08 -6.32
CA PRO A 251 24.57 4.28 -4.87
C PRO A 251 25.38 5.53 -4.49
N THR A 252 26.03 6.16 -5.46
CA THR A 252 26.79 7.42 -5.27
C THR A 252 26.03 8.64 -5.77
N THR A 253 24.85 8.42 -6.34
CA THR A 253 23.98 9.46 -6.89
C THR A 253 23.10 10.01 -5.76
N SER A 254 22.79 11.31 -5.79
CA SER A 254 21.99 11.94 -4.73
C SER A 254 20.88 12.83 -5.29
N LEU A 255 19.77 12.83 -4.56
CA LEU A 255 18.65 13.74 -4.73
C LEU A 255 18.22 14.18 -3.32
N ASP A 256 18.40 15.46 -3.00
CA ASP A 256 17.97 16.00 -1.71
C ASP A 256 16.51 16.48 -1.78
N LEU A 257 15.62 15.85 -1.02
CA LEU A 257 14.21 16.24 -0.84
C LEU A 257 13.86 16.44 0.64
N GLY A 258 14.86 16.77 1.48
CA GLY A 258 14.74 16.78 2.95
C GLY A 258 13.64 17.69 3.50
N SER A 259 13.29 18.76 2.78
CA SER A 259 12.26 19.72 3.17
C SER A 259 10.90 19.50 2.49
N LEU A 260 10.73 18.45 1.68
CA LEU A 260 9.49 18.22 0.96
C LEU A 260 8.36 17.87 1.95
N GLU A 261 7.37 18.75 2.05
CA GLU A 261 6.24 18.58 2.96
C GLU A 261 4.99 18.05 2.25
N GLU A 262 4.73 18.51 1.02
CA GLU A 262 3.45 18.31 0.35
C GLU A 262 3.61 17.98 -1.14
N VAL A 263 3.03 16.85 -1.53
CA VAL A 263 2.77 16.47 -2.91
C VAL A 263 1.26 16.51 -3.12
N LEU A 264 0.80 17.45 -3.96
CA LEU A 264 -0.62 17.80 -4.11
C LEU A 264 -1.07 17.72 -5.56
N SER A 265 -2.13 16.97 -5.82
CA SER A 265 -2.77 16.95 -7.14
C SER A 265 -3.70 18.16 -7.36
N ASN A 266 -3.93 19.03 -6.37
CA ASN A 266 -4.72 20.29 -6.48
C ASN A 266 -6.13 20.11 -7.09
N GLY A 267 -6.78 18.96 -6.85
CA GLY A 267 -8.08 18.64 -7.43
C GLY A 267 -8.03 18.27 -8.93
N THR A 268 -6.81 18.12 -9.47
CA THR A 268 -6.54 17.54 -10.78
C THR A 268 -6.08 16.08 -10.62
N VAL A 269 -5.81 15.40 -11.73
CA VAL A 269 -5.37 13.99 -11.78
C VAL A 269 -3.84 13.91 -11.92
N GLY A 270 -3.12 14.89 -11.37
CA GLY A 270 -1.66 15.00 -11.48
C GLY A 270 -0.94 13.75 -10.95
N ARG A 271 0.15 13.37 -11.61
CA ARG A 271 0.90 12.15 -11.28
C ARG A 271 2.29 12.51 -10.76
N PHE A 272 2.68 11.91 -9.65
CA PHE A 272 4.02 12.09 -9.06
C PHE A 272 4.70 10.75 -8.93
N ASP A 273 5.93 10.63 -9.43
CA ASP A 273 6.69 9.39 -9.41
C ASP A 273 8.06 9.63 -8.74
N LEU A 274 8.40 8.84 -7.72
CA LEU A 274 9.74 8.76 -7.16
C LEU A 274 10.30 7.36 -7.44
N LEU A 275 11.24 7.29 -8.39
CA LEU A 275 11.79 6.05 -8.92
C LEU A 275 13.29 5.97 -8.59
N LEU A 276 13.68 4.99 -7.78
CA LEU A 276 15.08 4.75 -7.44
C LEU A 276 15.51 3.36 -7.90
N SER A 277 16.76 3.25 -8.34
CA SER A 277 17.36 1.97 -8.72
C SER A 277 18.84 1.88 -8.37
N ASP A 278 19.36 0.65 -8.42
CA ASP A 278 20.79 0.34 -8.28
C ASP A 278 21.42 0.90 -6.98
N GLY A 279 20.74 0.71 -5.85
CA GLY A 279 21.27 1.10 -4.53
C GLY A 279 21.17 2.59 -4.20
N ALA A 280 20.46 3.39 -5.01
CA ALA A 280 20.16 4.79 -4.68
C ALA A 280 19.34 4.91 -3.39
N THR A 281 19.48 6.01 -2.64
CA THR A 281 18.69 6.26 -1.43
C THR A 281 18.17 7.69 -1.40
N VAL A 282 16.89 7.88 -1.04
CA VAL A 282 16.25 9.19 -0.83
C VAL A 282 15.46 9.17 0.47
N GLU A 283 15.63 10.22 1.27
CA GLU A 283 14.92 10.42 2.54
C GLU A 283 13.88 11.55 2.39
N LEU A 284 12.71 11.35 3.00
CA LEU A 284 11.56 12.27 2.99
C LEU A 284 11.11 12.59 4.44
N PRO A 285 11.99 13.15 5.30
CA PRO A 285 11.72 13.29 6.73
C PRO A 285 10.63 14.31 7.08
N SER A 286 10.31 15.21 6.14
CA SER A 286 9.33 16.30 6.34
C SER A 286 7.98 16.04 5.68
N LEU A 287 7.81 14.92 4.96
CA LEU A 287 6.60 14.65 4.18
C LEU A 287 5.40 14.48 5.10
N ARG A 288 4.27 15.10 4.73
CA ARG A 288 3.00 15.03 5.48
C ARG A 288 1.81 14.70 4.59
N THR A 289 1.87 15.10 3.31
CA THR A 289 0.79 14.85 2.35
C THR A 289 1.37 14.25 1.08
N ALA A 290 0.85 13.09 0.69
CA ALA A 290 1.25 12.38 -0.52
C ALA A 290 0.00 12.01 -1.34
N GLN A 291 -0.41 12.91 -2.24
CA GLN A 291 -1.50 12.66 -3.18
C GLN A 291 -0.94 12.14 -4.49
N ASP A 292 -1.42 10.97 -4.92
CA ASP A 292 -1.09 10.35 -6.20
C ASP A 292 0.44 10.16 -6.41
N LEU A 293 1.18 9.95 -5.33
CA LEU A 293 2.62 9.70 -5.33
C LEU A 293 2.93 8.20 -5.48
N VAL A 294 3.65 7.82 -6.53
CA VAL A 294 4.20 6.47 -6.69
C VAL A 294 5.57 6.41 -6.06
N LEU A 295 5.80 5.42 -5.20
CA LEU A 295 7.12 5.08 -4.68
C LEU A 295 7.58 3.76 -5.30
N SER A 296 8.68 3.79 -6.05
CA SER A 296 9.22 2.60 -6.70
C SER A 296 10.73 2.48 -6.48
N VAL A 297 11.17 1.32 -6.01
CA VAL A 297 12.57 0.98 -5.77
C VAL A 297 12.93 -0.34 -6.43
N ASP A 298 14.11 -0.38 -7.05
CA ASP A 298 14.69 -1.60 -7.63
C ASP A 298 16.18 -1.75 -7.26
N GLY A 299 16.72 -2.96 -7.33
CA GLY A 299 18.17 -3.19 -7.32
C GLY A 299 18.88 -2.69 -6.06
N GLY A 300 18.30 -2.88 -4.88
CA GLY A 300 18.89 -2.48 -3.60
C GLY A 300 18.64 -1.02 -3.20
N ALA A 301 17.84 -0.27 -3.97
CA ALA A 301 17.51 1.11 -3.66
C ALA A 301 16.56 1.27 -2.47
N ALA A 302 16.57 2.44 -1.82
CA ALA A 302 15.76 2.70 -0.64
C ALA A 302 15.05 4.08 -0.66
N ILE A 303 13.76 4.10 -0.37
CA ILE A 303 12.99 5.32 -0.05
C ILE A 303 12.62 5.25 1.42
N ILE A 304 12.95 6.29 2.19
CA ILE A 304 12.72 6.33 3.65
C ILE A 304 11.88 7.56 4.00
N ALA A 305 10.71 7.36 4.60
CA ALA A 305 9.85 8.41 5.14
C ALA A 305 9.41 8.06 6.56
N ASN A 306 10.32 8.26 7.52
CA ASN A 306 10.17 7.96 8.94
C ASN A 306 10.12 9.24 9.80
N GLY A 307 9.62 10.33 9.21
CA GLY A 307 9.43 11.60 9.89
C GLY A 307 8.51 11.50 11.12
N PRO A 308 8.59 12.45 12.07
CA PRO A 308 7.83 12.39 13.32
C PRO A 308 6.35 12.74 13.15
N LEU A 309 5.93 13.23 11.98
CA LEU A 309 4.56 13.63 11.67
C LEU A 309 3.91 12.56 10.80
N PRO A 310 2.60 12.28 10.97
CA PRO A 310 1.90 11.33 10.13
C PRO A 310 1.78 11.82 8.69
N ILE A 311 1.84 10.89 7.75
CA ILE A 311 1.64 11.09 6.31
C ILE A 311 0.22 10.67 5.95
N ALA A 312 -0.55 11.61 5.38
CA ALA A 312 -1.80 11.32 4.70
C ALA A 312 -1.50 10.90 3.25
N TYR A 313 -1.72 9.63 2.94
CA TYR A 313 -1.51 9.07 1.61
C TYR A 313 -2.86 8.83 0.91
N SER A 314 -2.97 9.27 -0.36
CA SER A 314 -4.12 8.94 -1.20
C SER A 314 -3.75 8.74 -2.66
N SER A 315 -4.55 7.95 -3.39
CA SER A 315 -4.37 7.62 -4.81
C SER A 315 -5.63 7.87 -5.65
N LEU A 316 -6.41 8.88 -5.27
CA LEU A 316 -7.73 9.18 -5.83
C LEU A 316 -7.69 9.62 -7.31
N GLY A 317 -6.57 10.18 -7.77
CA GLY A 317 -6.32 10.53 -9.17
C GLY A 317 -5.81 9.36 -10.01
N ARG A 318 -5.51 8.19 -9.46
CA ARG A 318 -4.96 7.08 -10.25
C ARG A 318 -6.07 6.23 -10.89
N TYR A 319 -6.64 6.72 -12.01
CA TYR A 319 -7.65 6.00 -12.81
C TYR A 319 -7.45 6.15 -14.33
N SER A 320 -8.19 5.34 -15.10
CA SER A 320 -8.23 5.38 -16.56
C SER A 320 -9.58 5.86 -17.08
N ASN A 321 -9.59 6.46 -18.27
CA ASN A 321 -10.80 6.85 -19.00
C ASN A 321 -11.11 5.95 -20.19
N ALA A 322 -10.24 5.00 -20.50
CA ALA A 322 -10.39 4.08 -21.62
C ALA A 322 -10.93 2.72 -21.13
N CYS A 323 -11.71 2.02 -21.95
CA CYS A 323 -12.11 0.64 -21.64
C CYS A 323 -10.88 -0.28 -21.58
N GLY A 324 -10.84 -1.16 -20.58
CA GLY A 324 -9.72 -2.07 -20.34
C GLY A 324 -9.45 -2.22 -18.85
N SER A 325 -8.38 -2.95 -18.53
CA SER A 325 -7.91 -3.08 -17.16
C SER A 325 -6.54 -2.47 -16.97
N PHE A 326 -6.45 -1.49 -16.09
CA PHE A 326 -5.31 -0.58 -15.97
C PHE A 326 -4.67 -0.74 -14.61
N PRO A 327 -3.41 -1.20 -14.57
CA PRO A 327 -2.67 -1.24 -13.33
C PRO A 327 -2.09 0.12 -12.99
N HIS A 328 -2.22 0.53 -11.73
CA HIS A 328 -1.60 1.73 -11.18
C HIS A 328 -0.78 1.32 -9.96
N SER A 329 0.55 1.37 -10.10
CA SER A 329 1.44 1.12 -8.96
C SER A 329 1.31 2.26 -7.95
N LEU A 330 1.25 1.91 -6.66
CA LEU A 330 1.30 2.84 -5.54
C LEU A 330 2.67 2.72 -4.86
N PHE A 331 3.01 1.50 -4.46
CA PHE A 331 4.30 1.13 -3.87
C PHE A 331 4.84 -0.10 -4.60
N SER A 332 6.10 -0.06 -5.02
CA SER A 332 6.76 -1.17 -5.71
C SER A 332 8.19 -1.35 -5.20
N ALA A 333 8.49 -2.48 -4.60
CA ALA A 333 9.85 -2.87 -4.21
C ALA A 333 10.26 -4.15 -4.92
N GLU A 334 11.19 -4.05 -5.86
CA GLU A 334 11.68 -5.18 -6.66
C GLU A 334 13.16 -5.43 -6.43
N GLY A 335 13.54 -6.69 -6.23
CA GLY A 335 14.93 -7.08 -6.11
C GLY A 335 15.50 -6.99 -4.69
N SER A 336 16.61 -7.71 -4.50
CA SER A 336 17.19 -7.90 -3.16
C SER A 336 17.69 -6.58 -2.58
N GLY A 337 17.24 -6.28 -1.35
CA GLY A 337 17.61 -5.06 -0.62
C GLY A 337 16.84 -3.82 -1.05
N ALA A 338 15.94 -3.91 -2.03
CA ALA A 338 15.07 -2.81 -2.38
C ALA A 338 14.08 -2.56 -1.24
N LEU A 339 14.00 -1.33 -0.74
CA LEU A 339 13.30 -0.98 0.50
C LEU A 339 12.43 0.27 0.33
N ILE A 340 11.14 0.15 0.65
CA ILE A 340 10.29 1.30 0.94
C ILE A 340 9.98 1.27 2.43
N ASP A 341 10.58 2.18 3.21
CA ASP A 341 10.40 2.28 4.65
C ASP A 341 9.61 3.56 4.98
N VAL A 342 8.29 3.45 5.04
CA VAL A 342 7.37 4.61 5.18
C VAL A 342 6.38 4.45 6.36
N PRO A 343 6.85 4.14 7.58
CA PRO A 343 6.01 3.87 8.74
C PRO A 343 5.24 5.12 9.22
N ALA A 344 5.59 6.32 8.73
CA ALA A 344 4.84 7.52 9.03
C ALA A 344 3.48 7.58 8.29
N VAL A 345 3.23 6.74 7.28
CA VAL A 345 1.90 6.62 6.66
C VAL A 345 0.93 5.99 7.66
N THR A 346 -0.05 6.76 8.13
CA THR A 346 -1.03 6.26 9.13
C THR A 346 -2.35 5.81 8.53
N SER A 347 -2.64 6.20 7.30
CA SER A 347 -3.86 5.83 6.57
C SER A 347 -3.59 5.81 5.07
N ILE A 348 -4.17 4.84 4.38
CA ILE A 348 -4.06 4.69 2.92
C ILE A 348 -5.45 4.86 2.31
N ASP A 349 -5.67 5.94 1.55
CA ASP A 349 -6.91 6.13 0.80
C ASP A 349 -6.73 5.70 -0.68
N ALA A 350 -7.08 4.45 -0.96
CA ALA A 350 -7.17 3.86 -2.29
C ALA A 350 -8.61 3.86 -2.84
N GLY A 351 -9.49 4.69 -2.28
CA GLY A 351 -10.93 4.80 -2.60
C GLY A 351 -11.26 5.45 -3.94
N VAL A 352 -10.53 5.09 -5.00
CA VAL A 352 -10.74 5.65 -6.34
C VAL A 352 -12.19 5.42 -6.80
N VAL A 353 -12.82 6.50 -7.26
CA VAL A 353 -14.17 6.46 -7.86
C VAL A 353 -14.10 6.30 -9.38
N GLY A 354 -13.00 6.72 -9.99
CA GLY A 354 -12.66 6.47 -11.38
C GLY A 354 -13.75 6.86 -12.39
N ASN A 355 -13.67 6.27 -13.58
CA ASN A 355 -14.67 6.42 -14.63
C ASN A 355 -15.83 5.45 -14.40
N ALA A 356 -17.06 5.95 -14.22
CA ALA A 356 -18.24 5.12 -13.94
C ALA A 356 -18.64 4.09 -15.03
N ASN A 357 -17.88 3.98 -16.12
CA ASN A 357 -18.10 2.98 -17.16
C ASN A 357 -17.57 1.59 -16.72
N PRO A 358 -18.43 0.55 -16.62
CA PRO A 358 -18.05 -0.78 -16.15
C PRO A 358 -16.98 -1.50 -16.99
N CYS A 359 -16.70 -1.05 -18.22
CA CYS A 359 -15.59 -1.61 -18.98
C CYS A 359 -14.20 -1.16 -18.48
N VAL A 360 -14.14 -0.15 -17.62
CA VAL A 360 -12.91 0.38 -17.01
C VAL A 360 -12.72 -0.29 -15.66
N VAL A 361 -11.59 -0.99 -15.55
CA VAL A 361 -11.18 -1.76 -14.38
C VAL A 361 -9.85 -1.20 -13.89
N ASP A 362 -9.88 -0.33 -12.90
CA ASP A 362 -8.69 0.23 -12.27
C ASP A 362 -8.16 -0.72 -11.18
N ARG A 363 -6.88 -1.06 -11.26
CA ARG A 363 -6.21 -1.98 -10.33
C ARG A 363 -5.04 -1.27 -9.67
N GLN A 364 -5.23 -0.82 -8.45
CA GLN A 364 -4.18 -0.18 -7.67
C GLN A 364 -3.28 -1.24 -7.04
N ARG A 365 -1.96 -1.01 -6.94
CA ARG A 365 -1.00 -2.06 -6.57
C ARG A 365 0.00 -1.67 -5.51
N ILE A 366 0.14 -2.54 -4.52
CA ILE A 366 1.26 -2.59 -3.57
C ILE A 366 2.00 -3.90 -3.87
N THR A 367 3.27 -3.84 -4.27
CA THR A 367 3.99 -5.03 -4.74
C THR A 367 5.40 -5.10 -4.18
N ALA A 368 5.71 -6.20 -3.50
CA ALA A 368 7.07 -6.56 -3.09
C ALA A 368 7.46 -7.87 -3.76
N THR A 369 8.57 -7.89 -4.51
CA THR A 369 9.03 -9.09 -5.20
C THR A 369 10.54 -9.22 -5.24
N GLN A 370 11.05 -10.42 -5.53
CA GLN A 370 12.48 -10.73 -5.66
C GLN A 370 13.33 -10.30 -4.45
N GLY A 371 12.77 -10.38 -3.23
CA GLY A 371 13.43 -9.95 -2.00
C GLY A 371 13.25 -8.47 -1.63
N GLY A 372 12.41 -7.73 -2.35
CA GLY A 372 12.03 -6.36 -2.00
C GLY A 372 11.18 -6.29 -0.73
N THR A 373 11.26 -5.18 0.01
CA THR A 373 10.56 -4.97 1.28
C THR A 373 9.80 -3.65 1.27
N ILE A 374 8.53 -3.69 1.68
CA ILE A 374 7.68 -2.52 1.91
C ILE A 374 7.24 -2.52 3.37
N ILE A 375 7.56 -1.45 4.10
CA ILE A 375 7.20 -1.25 5.50
C ILE A 375 6.17 -0.12 5.58
N LEU A 376 4.92 -0.51 5.85
CA LEU A 376 3.77 0.37 6.08
C LEU A 376 3.23 0.16 7.50
N SER A 377 4.11 -0.19 8.45
CA SER A 377 3.78 -0.62 9.81
C SER A 377 3.15 0.46 10.72
N GLY A 378 2.90 1.66 10.20
CA GLY A 378 2.13 2.70 10.89
C GLY A 378 0.71 2.88 10.36
N ALA A 379 0.37 2.23 9.24
CA ALA A 379 -0.94 2.35 8.60
C ALA A 379 -1.98 1.61 9.45
N ARG A 380 -3.00 2.32 9.91
CA ARG A 380 -4.09 1.76 10.74
C ARG A 380 -5.36 1.51 9.95
N THR A 381 -5.61 2.33 8.93
CA THR A 381 -6.82 2.25 8.11
C THR A 381 -6.49 2.21 6.63
N LEU A 382 -7.29 1.43 5.91
CA LEU A 382 -7.23 1.30 4.46
C LEU A 382 -8.62 1.49 3.85
N ILE A 383 -8.73 2.37 2.85
CA ILE A 383 -9.95 2.54 2.07
C ILE A 383 -9.73 1.89 0.71
N VAL A 384 -10.54 0.89 0.37
CA VAL A 384 -10.47 0.19 -0.93
C VAL A 384 -11.32 0.92 -1.98
N PRO A 385 -11.15 0.62 -3.29
CA PRO A 385 -11.90 1.27 -4.36
C PRO A 385 -13.42 1.18 -4.18
N THR A 386 -14.15 2.12 -4.79
CA THR A 386 -15.60 2.21 -4.60
C THR A 386 -16.41 1.32 -5.54
N ARG A 387 -15.89 0.99 -6.72
CA ARG A 387 -16.64 0.29 -7.77
C ARG A 387 -16.33 -1.20 -7.79
N ALA A 388 -17.35 -2.04 -7.98
CA ALA A 388 -17.24 -3.50 -8.05
C ALA A 388 -16.25 -4.05 -9.10
N GLU A 389 -15.94 -3.27 -10.14
CA GLU A 389 -14.93 -3.65 -11.12
C GLU A 389 -13.50 -3.40 -10.64
N ASP A 390 -13.32 -2.36 -9.84
CA ASP A 390 -12.04 -1.84 -9.41
C ASP A 390 -11.53 -2.59 -8.18
N ARG A 391 -10.22 -2.68 -8.03
CA ARG A 391 -9.60 -3.42 -6.92
C ARG A 391 -8.28 -2.83 -6.47
N LEU A 392 -7.98 -3.01 -5.20
CA LEU A 392 -6.63 -2.87 -4.66
C LEU A 392 -5.97 -4.25 -4.61
N GLU A 393 -4.77 -4.39 -5.16
CA GLU A 393 -3.98 -5.62 -5.20
C GLU A 393 -2.72 -5.44 -4.34
N ILE A 394 -2.58 -6.24 -3.29
CA ILE A 394 -1.40 -6.32 -2.44
C ILE A 394 -0.72 -7.64 -2.75
N SER A 395 0.54 -7.61 -3.16
CA SER A 395 1.24 -8.83 -3.58
C SER A 395 2.67 -8.90 -3.06
N ALA A 396 2.98 -9.99 -2.36
CA ALA A 396 4.32 -10.32 -1.89
C ALA A 396 4.74 -11.67 -2.48
N THR A 397 5.73 -11.68 -3.38
CA THR A 397 6.16 -12.90 -4.09
C THR A 397 7.68 -12.99 -4.16
N GLU A 398 8.23 -14.16 -4.46
CA GLU A 398 9.68 -14.36 -4.65
C GLU A 398 10.53 -13.79 -3.49
N ASN A 399 10.14 -14.09 -2.24
CA ASN A 399 10.72 -13.55 -0.99
C ASN A 399 10.46 -12.06 -0.71
N GLY A 400 9.48 -11.44 -1.40
CA GLY A 400 9.02 -10.10 -1.08
C GLY A 400 8.33 -10.03 0.29
N VAL A 401 8.45 -8.89 0.97
CA VAL A 401 7.84 -8.66 2.29
C VAL A 401 7.00 -7.38 2.26
N ILE A 402 5.76 -7.46 2.73
CA ILE A 402 4.88 -6.32 2.97
C ILE A 402 4.45 -6.35 4.44
N ASP A 403 4.89 -5.35 5.20
CA ASP A 403 4.52 -5.17 6.60
C ASP A 403 3.38 -4.14 6.71
N LEU A 404 2.18 -4.64 7.02
CA LEU A 404 0.97 -3.89 7.38
C LEU A 404 0.52 -4.31 8.78
N SER A 405 1.46 -4.68 9.65
CA SER A 405 1.18 -5.32 10.94
C SER A 405 0.36 -4.48 11.91
N ALA A 406 0.26 -3.16 11.70
CA ALA A 406 -0.56 -2.24 12.50
C ALA A 406 -1.90 -1.87 11.84
N LEU A 407 -2.24 -2.46 10.68
CA LEU A 407 -3.51 -2.25 10.03
C LEU A 407 -4.61 -2.85 10.91
N GLU A 408 -5.54 -2.03 11.35
CA GLU A 408 -6.67 -2.42 12.22
C GLU A 408 -7.85 -2.82 11.34
N SER A 409 -8.19 -1.98 10.34
CA SER A 409 -9.36 -2.22 9.48
C SER A 409 -9.17 -1.78 8.04
N TRP A 410 -9.95 -2.40 7.15
CA TRP A 410 -10.18 -1.86 5.82
C TRP A 410 -11.66 -1.79 5.47
N THR A 411 -12.04 -0.68 4.83
CA THR A 411 -13.42 -0.36 4.49
C THR A 411 -13.56 -0.12 3.00
N THR A 412 -14.76 -0.41 2.46
CA THR A 412 -15.14 -0.03 1.11
C THR A 412 -16.24 1.04 1.17
N PRO A 413 -16.13 2.16 0.44
CA PRO A 413 -17.22 3.12 0.36
C PRO A 413 -18.45 2.56 -0.40
N ALA A 414 -18.29 1.46 -1.15
CA ALA A 414 -19.37 0.81 -1.86
C ALA A 414 -19.08 -0.68 -2.15
N SER A 415 -18.53 -1.03 -3.31
CA SER A 415 -18.46 -2.44 -3.75
C SER A 415 -17.13 -2.87 -4.34
N GLY A 416 -16.10 -2.02 -4.33
CA GLY A 416 -14.78 -2.41 -4.82
C GLY A 416 -14.10 -3.42 -3.89
N LYS A 417 -13.06 -4.05 -4.45
CA LYS A 417 -12.49 -5.30 -3.92
C LYS A 417 -11.07 -5.13 -3.42
N LEU A 418 -10.67 -6.01 -2.50
CA LEU A 418 -9.28 -6.21 -2.09
C LEU A 418 -8.79 -7.58 -2.56
N THR A 419 -7.58 -7.64 -3.07
CA THR A 419 -6.89 -8.90 -3.40
C THR A 419 -5.53 -8.91 -2.75
N ILE A 420 -5.22 -9.98 -2.02
CA ILE A 420 -3.94 -10.19 -1.35
C ILE A 420 -3.34 -11.50 -1.88
N ASP A 421 -2.23 -11.38 -2.60
CA ASP A 421 -1.54 -12.51 -3.23
C ASP A 421 -0.16 -12.72 -2.60
N VAL A 422 0.00 -13.81 -1.86
CA VAL A 422 1.25 -14.22 -1.22
C VAL A 422 1.84 -15.41 -1.97
N GLY A 423 2.89 -15.16 -2.75
CA GLY A 423 3.59 -16.17 -3.55
C GLY A 423 4.81 -16.77 -2.86
N THR A 424 5.66 -17.44 -3.63
CA THR A 424 6.82 -18.19 -3.12
C THR A 424 7.74 -17.36 -2.23
N GLY A 425 7.88 -17.79 -0.97
CA GLY A 425 8.68 -17.13 0.06
C GLY A 425 8.18 -15.75 0.49
N GLY A 426 7.08 -15.27 -0.09
CA GLY A 426 6.51 -13.96 0.24
C GLY A 426 5.91 -13.92 1.64
N LEU A 427 5.89 -12.73 2.24
CA LEU A 427 5.23 -12.47 3.52
C LEU A 427 4.33 -11.24 3.41
N VAL A 428 3.06 -11.38 3.79
CA VAL A 428 2.17 -10.26 4.07
C VAL A 428 1.75 -10.33 5.53
N ASP A 429 2.09 -9.31 6.30
CA ASP A 429 1.78 -9.23 7.72
C ASP A 429 0.59 -8.29 7.96
N LEU A 430 -0.54 -8.84 8.41
CA LEU A 430 -1.78 -8.15 8.77
C LEU A 430 -2.20 -8.51 10.21
N SER A 431 -1.22 -8.71 11.08
CA SER A 431 -1.41 -9.28 12.42
C SER A 431 -2.32 -8.49 13.38
N SER A 432 -2.65 -7.23 13.08
CA SER A 432 -3.58 -6.43 13.89
C SER A 432 -4.97 -6.26 13.26
N VAL A 433 -5.23 -6.89 12.12
CA VAL A 433 -6.52 -6.75 11.45
C VAL A 433 -7.59 -7.51 12.23
N ASP A 434 -8.65 -6.81 12.60
CA ASP A 434 -9.83 -7.34 13.28
C ASP A 434 -11.13 -7.09 12.47
N GLN A 435 -11.16 -6.07 11.62
CA GLN A 435 -12.36 -5.68 10.84
C GLN A 435 -12.15 -5.73 9.31
N ILE A 436 -12.91 -6.59 8.65
CA ILE A 436 -12.89 -6.84 7.19
C ILE A 436 -14.26 -6.48 6.59
N ASP A 437 -14.40 -5.25 6.11
CA ASP A 437 -15.67 -4.69 5.60
C ASP A 437 -15.79 -4.63 4.07
N ALA A 438 -14.82 -5.21 3.35
CA ALA A 438 -14.82 -5.22 1.89
C ALA A 438 -14.67 -6.66 1.34
N GLU A 439 -15.25 -6.91 0.15
CA GLU A 439 -15.05 -8.19 -0.54
C GLU A 439 -13.54 -8.43 -0.76
N THR A 440 -13.02 -9.48 -0.15
CA THR A 440 -11.57 -9.72 -0.08
C THR A 440 -11.21 -11.12 -0.57
N THR A 441 -10.22 -11.20 -1.46
CA THR A 441 -9.62 -12.48 -1.88
C THR A 441 -8.20 -12.58 -1.37
N PHE A 442 -7.90 -13.67 -0.65
CA PHE A 442 -6.57 -14.05 -0.23
C PHE A 442 -6.12 -15.28 -1.02
N THR A 443 -4.94 -15.20 -1.64
CA THR A 443 -4.31 -16.32 -2.33
C THR A 443 -2.93 -16.55 -1.75
N VAL A 444 -2.67 -17.72 -1.18
CA VAL A 444 -1.37 -18.12 -0.63
C VAL A 444 -0.81 -19.30 -1.43
N SER A 445 0.39 -19.12 -1.98
CA SER A 445 1.06 -20.12 -2.81
C SER A 445 2.55 -20.14 -2.47
N THR A 446 2.92 -20.97 -1.49
CA THR A 446 4.26 -21.19 -0.94
C THR A 446 4.88 -19.99 -0.21
N GLY A 447 4.04 -19.12 0.37
CA GLY A 447 4.44 -18.00 1.24
C GLY A 447 3.64 -17.96 2.55
N GLU A 448 3.77 -16.89 3.33
CA GLU A 448 3.14 -16.73 4.64
C GLU A 448 2.20 -15.50 4.67
N LEU A 449 0.94 -15.72 5.06
CA LEU A 449 -0.03 -14.67 5.38
C LEU A 449 -0.27 -14.68 6.89
N ARG A 450 -0.12 -13.53 7.55
CA ARG A 450 -0.48 -13.37 8.96
C ARG A 450 -1.69 -12.46 9.10
N LEU A 451 -2.62 -12.83 9.96
CA LEU A 451 -3.87 -12.13 10.27
C LEU A 451 -4.01 -12.05 11.79
N GLY A 452 -4.69 -11.01 12.29
CA GLY A 452 -5.10 -10.92 13.69
C GLY A 452 -6.25 -11.87 13.97
N GLU A 453 -7.48 -11.36 13.86
CA GLU A 453 -8.72 -12.13 13.90
C GLU A 453 -9.27 -12.30 12.47
N LEU A 454 -9.90 -13.45 12.21
CA LEU A 454 -10.60 -13.68 10.95
C LEU A 454 -12.10 -13.85 11.20
N ASP A 455 -12.77 -12.71 11.40
CA ASP A 455 -14.23 -12.60 11.54
C ASP A 455 -14.82 -11.59 10.53
N PRO A 456 -14.88 -11.96 9.25
CA PRO A 456 -15.20 -11.02 8.18
C PRO A 456 -16.68 -10.62 8.12
N MET A 457 -16.96 -9.31 8.03
CA MET A 457 -18.32 -8.77 7.81
C MET A 457 -18.72 -8.73 6.33
N ALA A 458 -17.75 -8.81 5.42
CA ALA A 458 -17.95 -8.88 3.97
C ALA A 458 -17.46 -10.22 3.40
N PRO A 459 -18.00 -10.69 2.25
CA PRO A 459 -17.60 -11.96 1.66
C PRO A 459 -16.08 -12.06 1.46
N ILE A 460 -15.49 -13.18 1.89
CA ILE A 460 -14.07 -13.46 1.64
C ILE A 460 -13.90 -14.75 0.86
N THR A 461 -12.79 -14.85 0.14
CA THR A 461 -12.27 -16.11 -0.40
C THR A 461 -10.82 -16.25 0.04
N LEU A 462 -10.53 -17.21 0.90
CA LEU A 462 -9.18 -17.56 1.35
C LEU A 462 -8.78 -18.89 0.71
N THR A 463 -7.75 -18.85 -0.12
CA THR A 463 -7.16 -20.05 -0.73
C THR A 463 -5.70 -20.15 -0.36
N ALA A 464 -5.25 -21.33 0.05
CA ALA A 464 -3.84 -21.63 0.24
C ALA A 464 -3.50 -22.96 -0.41
N SER A 465 -2.38 -23.04 -1.13
CA SER A 465 -2.01 -24.28 -1.83
C SER A 465 -0.52 -24.58 -1.77
N GLY A 466 -0.19 -25.84 -1.46
CA GLY A 466 1.17 -26.36 -1.45
C GLY A 466 1.89 -26.27 -0.09
N PRO A 467 2.90 -27.14 0.13
CA PRO A 467 3.43 -27.52 1.46
C PRO A 467 4.27 -26.46 2.18
N SER A 468 4.27 -25.22 1.69
CA SER A 468 4.95 -24.09 2.33
C SER A 468 4.06 -22.85 2.33
N SER A 469 2.78 -23.02 1.99
CA SER A 469 1.76 -22.02 2.19
C SER A 469 1.36 -22.04 3.65
N ILE A 470 1.55 -20.93 4.35
CA ILE A 470 1.22 -20.78 5.76
C ILE A 470 0.19 -19.66 5.87
N VAL A 471 -0.97 -19.95 6.44
CA VAL A 471 -1.91 -18.95 6.93
C VAL A 471 -1.83 -18.99 8.45
N ARG A 472 -1.50 -17.86 9.08
CA ARG A 472 -1.46 -17.72 10.54
C ARG A 472 -2.48 -16.71 10.98
N VAL A 473 -3.42 -17.13 11.80
CA VAL A 473 -4.41 -16.29 12.48
C VAL A 473 -4.03 -16.26 13.95
N LEU A 474 -3.68 -15.08 14.47
CA LEU A 474 -3.18 -14.94 15.83
C LEU A 474 -4.28 -15.13 16.88
N ASP A 475 -5.50 -14.75 16.54
CA ASP A 475 -6.70 -14.89 17.37
C ASP A 475 -7.65 -15.95 16.77
N GLY A 476 -8.96 -15.72 16.87
CA GLY A 476 -9.99 -16.64 16.41
C GLY A 476 -10.26 -16.59 14.91
N ILE A 477 -10.84 -17.67 14.40
CA ILE A 477 -11.45 -17.79 13.09
C ILE A 477 -12.94 -18.04 13.30
N ARG A 478 -13.78 -17.16 12.73
CA ARG A 478 -15.22 -17.33 12.65
C ARG A 478 -15.67 -17.13 11.21
N ILE A 479 -16.11 -18.20 10.55
CA ILE A 479 -16.52 -18.14 9.15
C ILE A 479 -17.97 -18.58 8.97
N VAL A 480 -18.83 -17.65 8.58
CA VAL A 480 -20.25 -17.92 8.32
C VAL A 480 -20.54 -18.24 6.84
N GLU A 481 -21.80 -18.52 6.52
CA GLU A 481 -22.23 -18.73 5.14
C GLU A 481 -21.96 -17.52 4.24
N GLY A 482 -21.48 -17.76 3.03
CA GLY A 482 -21.12 -16.72 2.04
C GLY A 482 -19.61 -16.42 1.95
N HIS A 483 -18.79 -16.92 2.88
CA HIS A 483 -17.33 -16.91 2.77
C HIS A 483 -16.81 -18.26 2.27
N VAL A 484 -15.61 -18.28 1.70
CA VAL A 484 -14.94 -19.49 1.21
C VAL A 484 -13.55 -19.61 1.82
N VAL A 485 -13.23 -20.77 2.38
CA VAL A 485 -11.89 -21.14 2.87
C VAL A 485 -11.51 -22.50 2.28
N GLN A 486 -10.41 -22.56 1.54
CA GLN A 486 -9.92 -23.79 0.91
C GLN A 486 -8.41 -23.87 1.04
N LEU A 487 -7.93 -24.84 1.82
CA LEU A 487 -6.51 -25.05 2.06
C LEU A 487 -6.09 -26.43 1.53
N ASP A 488 -5.30 -26.44 0.46
CA ASP A 488 -4.84 -27.67 -0.19
C ASP A 488 -3.36 -27.92 0.10
N ASN A 489 -3.04 -28.94 0.91
CA ASN A 489 -1.68 -29.25 1.33
C ASN A 489 -0.94 -28.02 1.91
N ALA A 490 -1.66 -27.19 2.67
CA ALA A 490 -1.16 -25.95 3.28
C ALA A 490 -1.27 -26.01 4.81
N GLU A 491 -0.56 -25.13 5.51
CA GLU A 491 -0.61 -25.01 6.96
C GLU A 491 -1.54 -23.87 7.39
N LEU A 492 -2.43 -24.15 8.35
CA LEU A 492 -3.22 -23.16 9.07
C LEU A 492 -2.80 -23.14 10.53
N HIS A 493 -2.37 -22.00 11.04
CA HIS A 493 -2.07 -21.81 12.47
C HIS A 493 -3.15 -20.91 13.07
N VAL A 494 -3.77 -21.34 14.17
CA VAL A 494 -4.85 -20.61 14.85
C VAL A 494 -4.52 -20.48 16.33
N GLY A 495 -4.46 -19.25 16.83
CA GLY A 495 -4.23 -18.95 18.25
C GLY A 495 -5.49 -18.87 19.11
N GLY A 496 -6.67 -18.70 18.50
CA GLY A 496 -7.98 -18.65 19.16
C GLY A 496 -8.93 -19.78 18.73
N GLU A 497 -10.24 -19.52 18.76
CA GLU A 497 -11.24 -20.55 18.38
C GLU A 497 -11.30 -20.76 16.86
N LEU A 498 -11.73 -21.94 16.44
CA LEU A 498 -11.99 -22.27 15.03
C LEU A 498 -13.47 -22.66 14.89
N THR A 499 -14.28 -21.74 14.39
CA THR A 499 -15.73 -21.90 14.23
C THR A 499 -16.18 -21.63 12.80
N PHE A 500 -17.16 -22.42 12.32
CA PHE A 500 -17.72 -22.24 10.99
C PHE A 500 -19.20 -22.66 10.92
N CYS A 501 -19.98 -22.01 10.04
CA CYS A 501 -21.42 -22.27 9.91
C CYS A 501 -21.82 -22.83 8.53
N HIS A 502 -20.87 -23.32 7.73
CA HIS A 502 -21.19 -23.82 6.40
C HIS A 502 -21.99 -25.12 6.43
N GLU A 503 -22.90 -25.27 5.48
CA GLU A 503 -23.56 -26.55 5.16
C GLU A 503 -22.91 -27.27 3.97
N ASN A 504 -22.10 -26.54 3.19
CA ASN A 504 -21.42 -27.06 2.01
C ASN A 504 -19.92 -27.20 2.26
N GLU A 505 -19.43 -28.43 2.36
CA GLU A 505 -18.03 -28.73 2.69
C GLU A 505 -17.04 -28.22 1.64
N MET A 506 -17.51 -27.92 0.42
CA MET A 506 -16.66 -27.33 -0.62
C MET A 506 -16.33 -25.85 -0.37
N ASN A 507 -17.09 -25.17 0.50
CA ASN A 507 -16.85 -23.77 0.85
C ASN A 507 -15.94 -23.63 2.09
N PHE A 508 -15.72 -24.72 2.83
CA PHE A 508 -14.79 -24.79 3.96
C PHE A 508 -14.07 -26.14 3.91
N ASP A 509 -12.97 -26.19 3.17
CA ASP A 509 -12.23 -27.42 2.89
C ASP A 509 -10.81 -27.36 3.49
N LEU A 510 -10.61 -28.18 4.53
CA LEU A 510 -9.34 -28.39 5.22
C LEU A 510 -8.84 -29.83 5.07
N SER A 511 -9.42 -30.62 4.14
CA SER A 511 -9.27 -32.08 4.09
C SER A 511 -7.86 -32.57 3.76
N THR A 512 -7.01 -31.71 3.22
CA THR A 512 -5.58 -31.96 2.97
C THR A 512 -4.67 -30.97 3.70
N ALA A 513 -5.23 -30.11 4.56
CA ALA A 513 -4.48 -29.11 5.29
C ALA A 513 -3.92 -29.66 6.60
N THR A 514 -2.78 -29.11 7.02
CA THR A 514 -2.26 -29.27 8.38
C THR A 514 -2.73 -28.09 9.22
N VAL A 515 -3.56 -28.35 10.23
CA VAL A 515 -4.12 -27.34 11.14
C VAL A 515 -3.38 -27.41 12.48
N HIS A 516 -2.72 -26.33 12.84
CA HIS A 516 -2.07 -26.11 14.12
C HIS A 516 -2.99 -25.29 15.02
N LEU A 517 -3.29 -25.84 16.19
CA LEU A 517 -3.96 -25.13 17.28
C LEU A 517 -2.93 -24.91 18.39
N ASP A 518 -2.36 -23.72 18.43
CA ASP A 518 -1.21 -23.36 19.27
C ASP A 518 -1.51 -22.20 20.23
N GLY A 519 -2.79 -21.98 20.53
CA GLY A 519 -3.29 -20.96 21.44
C GLY A 519 -2.84 -21.15 22.89
N ALA A 520 -2.77 -20.04 23.62
CA ALA A 520 -2.39 -20.01 25.04
C ALA A 520 -3.58 -20.30 25.99
N THR A 521 -4.80 -20.06 25.53
CA THR A 521 -6.06 -20.38 26.23
C THR A 521 -6.63 -21.70 25.72
N THR A 522 -7.69 -22.18 26.38
CA THR A 522 -8.47 -23.27 25.80
C THR A 522 -9.08 -22.79 24.48
N GLN A 523 -8.86 -23.53 23.41
CA GLN A 523 -9.45 -23.28 22.10
C GLN A 523 -10.63 -24.23 21.87
N ARG A 524 -11.66 -23.76 21.16
CA ARG A 524 -12.76 -24.60 20.69
C ARG A 524 -12.66 -24.81 19.19
N VAL A 525 -13.04 -26.00 18.74
CA VAL A 525 -13.08 -26.37 17.32
C VAL A 525 -14.44 -26.94 17.01
N GLU A 526 -15.18 -26.23 16.17
CA GLU A 526 -16.45 -26.72 15.62
C GLU A 526 -16.22 -27.93 14.72
N VAL A 527 -17.13 -28.91 14.76
CA VAL A 527 -17.09 -30.10 13.92
C VAL A 527 -18.34 -30.18 13.05
N GLY A 528 -18.19 -30.53 11.77
CA GLY A 528 -19.31 -30.48 10.82
C GLY A 528 -19.58 -31.77 10.06
N GLY A 529 -18.82 -32.84 10.30
CA GLY A 529 -18.85 -34.05 9.47
C GLY A 529 -20.02 -34.98 9.79
N VAL A 530 -20.47 -35.77 8.81
CA VAL A 530 -21.41 -36.87 9.05
C VAL A 530 -20.69 -38.06 9.69
N ASP A 531 -21.26 -38.61 10.77
CA ASP A 531 -20.75 -39.84 11.39
C ASP A 531 -21.06 -41.07 10.53
N ILE A 532 -20.02 -41.63 9.91
CA ILE A 532 -20.08 -42.87 9.13
C ILE A 532 -19.22 -43.99 9.74
N GLY A 533 -18.72 -43.79 10.96
CA GLY A 533 -17.76 -44.68 11.60
C GLY A 533 -16.44 -44.77 10.84
N VAL A 534 -15.79 -45.94 10.95
CA VAL A 534 -14.52 -46.26 10.26
C VAL A 534 -14.68 -46.62 8.77
N ALA A 535 -15.89 -46.48 8.22
CA ALA A 535 -16.20 -46.85 6.84
C ALA A 535 -15.91 -45.72 5.83
N VAL A 536 -14.80 -45.00 6.00
CA VAL A 536 -14.50 -43.75 5.26
C VAL A 536 -14.41 -43.90 3.75
N SER A 537 -14.19 -45.12 3.23
CA SER A 537 -14.13 -45.42 1.79
C SER A 537 -15.39 -45.06 1.00
N PHE A 538 -16.47 -44.67 1.68
CA PHE A 538 -17.74 -44.24 1.10
C PHE A 538 -17.88 -42.72 0.97
N LEU A 539 -16.97 -41.92 1.53
CA LEU A 539 -16.99 -40.47 1.37
C LEU A 539 -16.62 -40.10 -0.06
N THR A 540 -17.39 -39.19 -0.63
CA THR A 540 -17.14 -38.60 -1.96
C THR A 540 -16.92 -37.08 -1.89
N ASN A 541 -17.02 -36.52 -0.68
CA ASN A 541 -16.84 -35.11 -0.34
C ASN A 541 -15.83 -34.98 0.82
N PRO A 542 -15.34 -33.76 1.12
CA PRO A 542 -14.40 -33.51 2.20
C PRO A 542 -14.94 -33.81 3.61
N ASN A 543 -16.26 -33.83 3.80
CA ASN A 543 -16.92 -34.12 5.08
C ASN A 543 -16.45 -33.23 6.25
N PHE A 544 -16.10 -31.97 5.99
CA PHE A 544 -15.46 -31.05 6.94
C PHE A 544 -14.26 -31.67 7.69
N SER A 545 -13.55 -32.59 7.02
CA SER A 545 -12.37 -33.22 7.58
C SER A 545 -11.19 -32.25 7.63
N ILE A 546 -10.24 -32.58 8.50
CA ILE A 546 -8.93 -31.95 8.54
C ILE A 546 -7.91 -33.00 8.07
N GLY A 547 -6.96 -32.60 7.22
CA GLY A 547 -5.87 -33.49 6.79
C GLY A 547 -5.04 -33.95 7.98
N GLU A 548 -4.44 -33.03 8.71
CA GLU A 548 -3.73 -33.31 9.95
C GLU A 548 -4.06 -32.24 11.00
N LEU A 549 -4.45 -32.66 12.21
CA LEU A 549 -4.61 -31.76 13.35
C LEU A 549 -3.41 -31.88 14.29
N ILE A 550 -2.75 -30.77 14.56
CA ILE A 550 -1.64 -30.65 15.50
C ILE A 550 -2.06 -29.74 16.65
N VAL A 551 -2.09 -30.29 17.88
CA VAL A 551 -2.43 -29.52 19.07
C VAL A 551 -1.19 -29.19 19.90
N GLY A 552 -1.02 -27.89 20.11
CA GLY A 552 0.08 -27.25 20.79
C GLY A 552 1.39 -27.27 20.02
N SER A 553 2.43 -26.76 20.67
CA SER A 553 3.77 -26.69 20.10
C SER A 553 4.84 -27.03 21.13
N ALA A 554 6.10 -27.07 20.70
CA ALA A 554 7.22 -27.37 21.59
C ALA A 554 7.34 -26.30 22.69
N GLY A 555 6.93 -26.65 23.92
CA GLY A 555 7.00 -25.76 25.08
C GLY A 555 5.77 -24.89 25.32
N GLN A 556 4.72 -25.02 24.49
CA GLN A 556 3.41 -24.42 24.71
C GLN A 556 2.36 -25.54 24.69
N PRO A 557 2.01 -26.11 25.86
CA PRO A 557 0.87 -27.02 25.95
C PRO A 557 -0.42 -26.24 25.69
N THR A 558 -1.23 -26.73 24.77
CA THR A 558 -2.51 -26.14 24.40
C THR A 558 -3.63 -27.10 24.78
N THR A 559 -4.78 -26.56 25.20
CA THR A 559 -5.99 -27.35 25.42
C THR A 559 -6.97 -27.03 24.31
N VAL A 560 -7.43 -28.05 23.59
CA VAL A 560 -8.46 -27.92 22.55
C VAL A 560 -9.67 -28.74 22.96
N GLN A 561 -10.85 -28.16 22.85
CA GLN A 561 -12.13 -28.86 23.01
C GLN A 561 -12.83 -28.95 21.66
N LEU A 562 -13.19 -30.17 21.26
CA LEU A 562 -14.11 -30.37 20.15
C LEU A 562 -15.53 -30.02 20.61
N VAL A 563 -16.24 -29.29 19.78
CA VAL A 563 -17.62 -28.89 20.02
C VAL A 563 -18.45 -29.12 18.76
N ASP A 564 -19.73 -29.44 18.97
CA ASP A 564 -20.77 -29.47 17.96
C ASP A 564 -21.84 -28.45 18.38
N ALA A 565 -21.49 -27.16 18.30
CA ALA A 565 -22.39 -26.09 18.66
C ALA A 565 -23.37 -25.77 17.52
N ILE A 566 -22.98 -26.05 16.28
CA ILE A 566 -23.65 -25.59 15.06
C ILE A 566 -24.02 -26.80 14.19
N ASP A 567 -25.30 -26.91 13.80
CA ASP A 567 -25.69 -27.93 12.80
C ASP A 567 -25.17 -27.51 11.43
N ASN A 568 -24.07 -28.12 10.98
CA ASN A 568 -23.44 -27.90 9.68
C ASN A 568 -24.11 -28.72 8.57
N GLY A 569 -25.36 -29.14 8.76
CA GLY A 569 -26.17 -29.87 7.79
C GLY A 569 -25.94 -31.38 7.78
N ASN A 570 -25.03 -31.87 8.64
CA ASN A 570 -24.64 -33.27 8.74
C ASN A 570 -24.99 -33.90 10.09
N ARG A 571 -25.65 -33.15 10.99
CA ARG A 571 -26.10 -33.65 12.29
C ARG A 571 -26.95 -34.90 12.14
N GLY A 572 -26.68 -35.88 13.01
CA GLY A 572 -27.52 -37.06 13.11
C GLY A 572 -28.91 -36.74 13.67
N THR A 573 -29.77 -37.75 13.83
CA THR A 573 -30.96 -37.56 14.66
C THR A 573 -30.51 -37.28 16.09
N PRO A 574 -30.92 -36.16 16.72
CA PRO A 574 -30.55 -35.86 18.10
C PRO A 574 -30.82 -37.07 19.02
N PRO A 575 -29.89 -37.40 19.93
CA PRO A 575 -28.78 -36.58 20.42
C PRO A 575 -27.43 -36.83 19.71
N ASN A 576 -27.41 -37.38 18.50
CA ASN A 576 -26.15 -37.71 17.83
C ASN A 576 -25.48 -36.43 17.28
N PRO A 577 -24.27 -36.08 17.75
CA PRO A 577 -23.58 -34.90 17.26
C PRO A 577 -22.97 -35.13 15.87
N GLU A 578 -22.55 -34.05 15.23
CA GLU A 578 -21.59 -34.08 14.14
C GLU A 578 -20.28 -34.78 14.55
N ALA A 579 -19.55 -35.28 13.55
CA ALA A 579 -18.31 -36.01 13.71
C ALA A 579 -17.12 -35.27 13.10
N LEU A 580 -15.92 -35.57 13.61
CA LEU A 580 -14.66 -35.08 13.06
C LEU A 580 -13.86 -36.22 12.43
N TYR A 581 -13.33 -36.00 11.24
CA TYR A 581 -12.42 -36.93 10.57
C TYR A 581 -11.06 -36.27 10.37
N LEU A 582 -10.00 -36.96 10.81
CA LEU A 582 -8.62 -36.51 10.71
C LEU A 582 -7.82 -37.47 9.83
N GLY A 583 -7.26 -36.99 8.72
CA GLY A 583 -6.40 -37.79 7.82
C GLY A 583 -7.12 -38.54 6.70
N LEU A 584 -8.16 -37.93 6.08
CA LEU A 584 -8.85 -38.54 4.92
C LEU A 584 -7.94 -38.71 3.69
N ASP A 585 -6.89 -37.91 3.58
CA ASP A 585 -5.91 -38.02 2.51
C ASP A 585 -4.97 -39.24 2.65
N GLU A 586 -5.01 -39.92 3.81
CA GLU A 586 -4.19 -41.07 4.20
C GLU A 586 -2.68 -40.83 3.98
N SER A 587 -2.24 -39.56 4.04
CA SER A 587 -0.85 -39.17 3.77
C SER A 587 0.09 -39.39 4.97
N GLY A 588 -0.48 -39.44 6.18
CA GLY A 588 0.21 -39.60 7.45
C GLY A 588 -0.76 -39.88 8.60
N ASP A 589 -0.28 -39.78 9.84
CA ASP A 589 -1.15 -39.83 11.02
C ASP A 589 -1.96 -38.52 11.07
N GLY A 590 -3.29 -38.59 11.17
CA GLY A 590 -4.16 -37.40 11.13
C GLY A 590 -4.16 -36.57 12.41
N LEU A 591 -3.57 -37.05 13.51
CA LEU A 591 -3.55 -36.35 14.80
C LEU A 591 -2.16 -36.41 15.43
N GLN A 592 -1.66 -35.24 15.84
CA GLN A 592 -0.50 -35.11 16.72
C GLN A 592 -0.82 -34.22 17.92
N LEU A 593 -0.40 -34.66 19.11
CA LEU A 593 -0.45 -33.86 20.33
C LEU A 593 0.97 -33.61 20.81
N LEU A 594 1.34 -32.35 20.99
CA LEU A 594 2.70 -31.93 21.31
C LEU A 594 2.77 -31.30 22.70
N GLY A 595 3.95 -31.37 23.34
CA GLY A 595 4.27 -30.51 24.48
C GLY A 595 3.42 -30.69 25.75
N GLY A 596 2.73 -31.82 25.92
CA GLY A 596 1.79 -32.05 27.02
C GLY A 596 0.38 -31.50 26.76
N SER A 597 0.07 -31.12 25.52
CA SER A 597 -1.24 -30.62 25.10
C SER A 597 -2.37 -31.62 25.29
N THR A 598 -3.59 -31.13 25.40
CA THR A 598 -4.78 -31.95 25.63
C THR A 598 -5.82 -31.69 24.55
N LEU A 599 -6.34 -32.76 23.95
CA LEU A 599 -7.54 -32.72 23.11
C LEU A 599 -8.71 -33.34 23.87
N ILE A 600 -9.72 -32.52 24.16
CA ILE A 600 -10.96 -32.90 24.82
C ILE A 600 -11.99 -33.25 23.75
N LEU A 601 -12.52 -34.47 23.80
CA LEU A 601 -13.44 -34.99 22.80
C LEU A 601 -14.90 -34.58 23.07
N GLY A 602 -15.31 -34.47 24.33
CA GLY A 602 -16.70 -34.23 24.69
C GLY A 602 -17.60 -35.41 24.29
N ASP A 603 -18.77 -35.08 23.76
CA ASP A 603 -19.72 -36.00 23.14
C ASP A 603 -19.46 -36.24 21.64
N VAL A 604 -18.52 -35.50 21.03
CA VAL A 604 -18.17 -35.59 19.60
C VAL A 604 -17.51 -36.94 19.27
N HIS A 605 -17.99 -37.57 18.20
CA HIS A 605 -17.32 -38.71 17.59
C HIS A 605 -16.18 -38.25 16.66
N ALA A 606 -14.95 -38.28 17.18
CA ALA A 606 -13.75 -37.96 16.42
C ALA A 606 -12.97 -39.22 15.98
N TYR A 607 -12.69 -39.33 14.69
CA TYR A 607 -11.96 -40.42 14.07
C TYR A 607 -10.63 -39.91 13.48
N ALA A 608 -9.54 -40.65 13.70
CA ALA A 608 -8.24 -40.34 13.12
C ALA A 608 -7.64 -41.53 12.37
N TYR A 609 -7.01 -41.27 11.24
CA TYR A 609 -6.15 -42.23 10.56
C TYR A 609 -4.81 -42.32 11.30
N LEU A 610 -4.51 -43.47 11.88
CA LEU A 610 -3.33 -43.69 12.72
C LEU A 610 -2.66 -45.01 12.36
N GLY A 611 -1.37 -44.97 12.01
CA GLY A 611 -0.59 -46.16 11.69
C GLY A 611 -1.23 -47.03 10.59
N GLY A 612 -1.91 -46.41 9.63
CA GLY A 612 -2.59 -47.09 8.53
C GLY A 612 -4.01 -47.58 8.80
N ASN A 613 -4.64 -47.21 9.92
CA ASN A 613 -6.00 -47.63 10.27
C ASN A 613 -6.84 -46.48 10.83
N TRP A 614 -8.14 -46.50 10.57
CA TRP A 614 -9.10 -45.59 11.19
C TRP A 614 -9.42 -46.02 12.61
N VAL A 615 -9.33 -45.07 13.54
CA VAL A 615 -9.55 -45.27 14.98
C VAL A 615 -10.53 -44.23 15.49
N LEU A 616 -11.56 -44.66 16.21
CA LEU A 616 -12.38 -43.76 17.02
C LEU A 616 -11.56 -43.34 18.25
N LEU A 617 -11.30 -42.05 18.41
CA LEU A 617 -10.37 -41.57 19.44
C LEU A 617 -10.83 -41.90 20.86
N SER A 618 -12.13 -41.94 21.12
CA SER A 618 -12.68 -42.29 22.44
C SER A 618 -12.43 -43.76 22.82
N ASP A 619 -12.27 -44.67 21.86
CA ASP A 619 -11.92 -46.08 22.13
C ASP A 619 -10.49 -46.24 22.67
N LEU A 620 -9.64 -45.21 22.50
CA LEU A 620 -8.28 -45.19 23.06
C LEU A 620 -8.28 -44.89 24.56
N ILE A 621 -9.36 -44.31 25.09
CA ILE A 621 -9.51 -43.98 26.50
C ILE A 621 -10.00 -45.24 27.24
N PRO A 622 -9.24 -45.79 28.20
CA PRO A 622 -9.65 -46.99 28.93
C PRO A 622 -10.98 -46.79 29.65
N ALA A 623 -11.83 -47.81 29.62
CA ALA A 623 -13.14 -47.76 30.28
C ALA A 623 -13.02 -47.40 31.79
N GLY A 624 -13.66 -46.30 32.18
CA GLY A 624 -13.62 -45.77 33.56
C GLY A 624 -12.51 -44.74 33.83
N GLU A 625 -11.68 -44.43 32.84
CA GLU A 625 -10.74 -43.30 32.87
C GLU A 625 -11.32 -42.11 32.08
N ASN A 626 -10.94 -40.88 32.46
CA ASN A 626 -11.35 -39.66 31.73
C ASN A 626 -10.25 -39.17 30.77
N MET A 627 -9.04 -39.73 30.84
CA MET A 627 -7.88 -39.22 30.12
C MET A 627 -6.87 -40.34 29.88
N VAL A 628 -6.21 -40.31 28.73
CA VAL A 628 -5.13 -41.24 28.35
C VAL A 628 -4.01 -40.48 27.67
N ALA A 629 -2.76 -40.91 27.88
CA ALA A 629 -1.63 -40.35 27.15
C ALA A 629 -1.69 -40.74 25.66
N PHE A 630 -1.46 -39.77 24.79
CA PHE A 630 -1.44 -39.96 23.33
C PHE A 630 -0.32 -39.09 22.74
N GLY A 631 0.62 -39.71 22.02
CA GLY A 631 1.82 -39.01 21.54
C GLY A 631 2.58 -38.35 22.69
N ASP A 632 2.84 -37.04 22.57
CA ASP A 632 3.46 -36.21 23.60
C ASP A 632 2.41 -35.44 24.44
N GLY A 633 1.13 -35.77 24.33
CA GLY A 633 0.02 -35.12 25.03
C GLY A 633 -1.03 -36.09 25.57
N PHE A 634 -2.28 -35.63 25.65
CA PHE A 634 -3.39 -36.36 26.26
C PHE A 634 -4.69 -36.26 25.45
N LEU A 635 -5.40 -37.37 25.34
CA LEU A 635 -6.81 -37.39 24.96
C LEU A 635 -7.66 -37.38 26.23
N GLN A 636 -8.71 -36.57 26.27
CA GLN A 636 -9.64 -36.45 27.38
C GLN A 636 -11.08 -36.64 26.91
N ALA A 637 -11.88 -37.39 27.67
CA ALA A 637 -13.27 -37.67 27.32
C ALA A 637 -14.17 -36.45 27.58
N MET A 638 -14.31 -35.99 28.83
CA MET A 638 -15.14 -34.81 29.16
C MET A 638 -14.32 -33.70 29.81
N SER A 639 -14.68 -32.44 29.50
CA SER A 639 -14.19 -31.25 30.19
C SER A 639 -14.64 -31.23 31.66
N THR A 640 -13.88 -30.57 32.53
CA THR A 640 -14.26 -30.31 33.93
C THR A 640 -14.64 -28.85 34.16
N ALA A 641 -15.03 -28.13 33.09
CA ALA A 641 -15.27 -26.68 33.08
C ALA A 641 -16.60 -26.25 33.72
N ALA A 642 -16.72 -24.93 33.96
CA ALA A 642 -17.88 -24.25 34.52
C ALA A 642 -19.13 -24.37 33.60
N PRO A 643 -20.34 -24.11 34.12
CA PRO A 643 -21.58 -24.22 33.34
C PRO A 643 -21.57 -23.28 32.12
N GLU A 644 -21.89 -23.82 30.95
CA GLU A 644 -22.05 -23.04 29.72
C GLU A 644 -23.41 -22.35 29.72
N PHE A 645 -23.51 -21.19 29.06
CA PHE A 645 -24.75 -20.42 28.95
C PHE A 645 -24.86 -19.69 27.62
N VAL A 646 -26.02 -19.08 27.37
CA VAL A 646 -26.23 -18.13 26.27
C VAL A 646 -26.40 -16.73 26.85
N ARG A 647 -25.52 -15.81 26.48
CA ARG A 647 -25.57 -14.41 26.88
C ARG A 647 -26.84 -13.76 26.33
N GLY A 648 -27.50 -12.95 27.15
CA GLY A 648 -28.77 -12.34 26.78
C GLY A 648 -30.00 -13.24 26.89
N ASP A 649 -29.86 -14.53 27.22
CA ASP A 649 -30.98 -15.41 27.60
C ASP A 649 -31.16 -15.40 29.13
N CYS A 650 -31.58 -14.24 29.65
CA CYS A 650 -31.74 -14.03 31.08
C CYS A 650 -32.87 -14.89 31.69
N ASN A 651 -33.82 -15.34 30.89
CA ASN A 651 -34.93 -16.18 31.36
C ASN A 651 -34.57 -17.69 31.35
N VAL A 652 -33.46 -18.06 30.71
CA VAL A 652 -32.87 -19.41 30.62
C VAL A 652 -33.80 -20.40 29.87
N ASP A 653 -34.43 -19.95 28.79
CA ASP A 653 -35.31 -20.80 27.95
C ASP A 653 -34.64 -21.32 26.67
N GLY A 654 -33.39 -20.94 26.45
CA GLY A 654 -32.55 -21.31 25.31
C GLY A 654 -32.62 -20.32 24.15
N MET A 655 -33.31 -19.18 24.28
CA MET A 655 -33.44 -18.18 23.23
C MET A 655 -33.30 -16.77 23.78
N ALA A 656 -32.29 -16.03 23.32
CA ALA A 656 -32.18 -14.60 23.62
C ALA A 656 -33.17 -13.77 22.77
N ASP A 657 -34.34 -13.49 23.33
CA ASP A 657 -35.42 -12.76 22.68
C ASP A 657 -36.03 -11.63 23.54
N VAL A 658 -37.18 -11.10 23.12
CA VAL A 658 -37.83 -9.98 23.80
C VAL A 658 -38.26 -10.32 25.23
N SER A 659 -38.49 -11.60 25.52
CA SER A 659 -38.88 -12.09 26.84
C SER A 659 -37.73 -12.03 27.85
N ASP A 660 -36.48 -12.06 27.40
CA ASP A 660 -35.29 -11.87 28.24
C ASP A 660 -35.13 -10.44 28.70
N ALA A 661 -35.33 -9.48 27.79
CA ALA A 661 -35.37 -8.07 28.17
C ALA A 661 -36.47 -7.80 29.22
N VAL A 662 -37.61 -8.51 29.11
CA VAL A 662 -38.68 -8.43 30.11
C VAL A 662 -38.25 -9.08 31.44
N ALA A 663 -37.63 -10.27 31.39
CA ALA A 663 -37.13 -10.96 32.57
C ALA A 663 -36.09 -10.13 33.32
N SER A 664 -35.11 -9.56 32.61
CA SER A 664 -34.11 -8.65 33.15
C SER A 664 -34.75 -7.47 33.88
N LEU A 665 -35.75 -6.81 33.27
CA LEU A 665 -36.45 -5.69 33.89
C LEU A 665 -37.30 -6.10 35.10
N ASP A 666 -37.93 -7.26 35.07
CA ASP A 666 -38.72 -7.79 36.18
C ASP A 666 -37.82 -8.14 37.39
N ILE A 667 -36.62 -8.68 37.15
CA ILE A 667 -35.62 -8.94 38.19
C ILE A 667 -35.14 -7.62 38.80
N LEU A 668 -34.76 -6.65 37.97
CA LEU A 668 -34.19 -5.37 38.41
C LEU A 668 -35.19 -4.46 39.15
N PHE A 669 -36.46 -4.44 38.74
CA PHE A 669 -37.43 -3.41 39.22
C PHE A 669 -38.68 -3.97 39.90
N VAL A 670 -39.07 -5.22 39.62
CA VAL A 670 -40.33 -5.81 40.11
C VAL A 670 -40.08 -6.83 41.22
N GLY A 671 -38.81 -7.23 41.42
CA GLY A 671 -38.40 -8.17 42.46
C GLY A 671 -38.72 -9.62 42.11
N ALA A 672 -38.59 -9.98 40.83
CA ALA A 672 -38.58 -11.38 40.41
C ALA A 672 -37.39 -12.13 41.07
N PRO A 673 -37.45 -13.46 41.20
CA PRO A 673 -36.34 -14.26 41.69
C PRO A 673 -35.06 -14.01 40.86
N ALA A 674 -33.90 -14.10 41.50
CA ALA A 674 -32.62 -14.07 40.80
C ALA A 674 -32.53 -15.20 39.76
N PRO A 675 -31.83 -14.98 38.63
CA PRO A 675 -31.67 -15.99 37.58
C PRO A 675 -30.79 -17.14 38.08
N SER A 676 -30.82 -18.28 37.39
CA SER A 676 -29.91 -19.40 37.69
C SER A 676 -28.51 -19.22 37.09
N CYS A 677 -28.36 -18.21 36.23
CA CYS A 677 -27.15 -17.84 35.55
C CYS A 677 -27.13 -16.31 35.45
N ASP A 678 -26.30 -15.67 36.26
CA ASP A 678 -26.21 -14.21 36.29
C ASP A 678 -25.51 -13.68 35.02
N ASP A 679 -24.56 -14.46 34.46
CA ASP A 679 -23.85 -14.09 33.21
C ASP A 679 -24.80 -14.04 32.00
N ALA A 680 -25.83 -14.89 31.96
CA ALA A 680 -26.84 -14.84 30.90
C ALA A 680 -27.65 -13.53 30.91
N CYS A 681 -27.73 -12.86 32.07
CA CYS A 681 -28.42 -11.58 32.21
C CYS A 681 -27.51 -10.37 31.95
N ASP A 682 -26.18 -10.54 31.93
CA ASP A 682 -25.20 -9.52 31.54
C ASP A 682 -25.03 -9.51 30.00
N SER A 683 -25.93 -8.81 29.32
CA SER A 683 -26.06 -8.87 27.86
C SER A 683 -24.99 -8.08 27.12
N ASN A 684 -24.41 -7.07 27.76
CA ASN A 684 -23.36 -6.23 27.17
C ASN A 684 -21.96 -6.56 27.70
N ASP A 685 -21.83 -7.60 28.52
CA ASP A 685 -20.57 -8.18 29.01
C ASP A 685 -19.66 -7.14 29.69
N ASP A 686 -20.27 -6.27 30.51
CA ASP A 686 -19.54 -5.22 31.24
C ASP A 686 -19.23 -5.58 32.71
N GLY A 687 -19.63 -6.80 33.11
CA GLY A 687 -19.47 -7.38 34.44
C GLY A 687 -20.45 -6.85 35.48
N LEU A 688 -21.57 -6.28 35.05
CA LEU A 688 -22.60 -5.69 35.90
C LEU A 688 -24.01 -5.90 35.34
N PHE A 689 -24.78 -6.81 35.91
CA PHE A 689 -26.21 -6.89 35.61
C PHE A 689 -27.00 -5.66 36.11
N ASN A 690 -27.39 -4.79 35.18
CA ASN A 690 -28.06 -3.51 35.42
C ASN A 690 -29.04 -3.10 34.28
N ILE A 691 -29.45 -1.83 34.21
CA ILE A 691 -30.42 -1.36 33.19
C ILE A 691 -29.83 -1.34 31.77
N ALA A 692 -28.50 -1.33 31.62
CA ALA A 692 -27.83 -1.37 30.33
C ALA A 692 -28.11 -2.68 29.58
N ASP A 693 -28.22 -3.80 30.28
CA ASP A 693 -28.43 -5.13 29.69
C ASP A 693 -29.73 -5.26 28.90
N PRO A 694 -30.93 -5.02 29.49
CA PRO A 694 -32.16 -5.10 28.72
C PRO A 694 -32.23 -4.03 27.63
N VAL A 695 -31.48 -2.91 27.74
CA VAL A 695 -31.37 -1.94 26.64
C VAL A 695 -30.55 -2.54 25.50
N PHE A 696 -29.39 -3.13 25.80
CA PHE A 696 -28.52 -3.79 24.83
C PHE A 696 -29.26 -4.92 24.09
N THR A 697 -29.97 -5.81 24.82
CA THR A 697 -30.81 -6.86 24.21
C THR A 697 -31.85 -6.27 23.26
N LEU A 698 -32.55 -5.19 23.65
CA LEU A 698 -33.56 -4.55 22.81
C LEU A 698 -32.96 -3.82 21.59
N GLU A 699 -31.76 -3.26 21.72
CA GLU A 699 -31.04 -2.64 20.60
C GLU A 699 -30.66 -3.67 19.54
N TYR A 700 -30.11 -4.80 19.99
CA TYR A 700 -29.88 -5.97 19.12
C TYR A 700 -31.17 -6.42 18.42
N LEU A 701 -32.26 -6.65 19.17
CA LEU A 701 -33.50 -7.24 18.62
C LEU A 701 -34.29 -6.33 17.66
N PHE A 702 -34.28 -5.00 17.86
CA PHE A 702 -35.20 -4.10 17.15
C PHE A 702 -34.56 -3.08 16.22
N ILE A 703 -33.28 -2.75 16.41
CA ILE A 703 -32.57 -1.79 15.55
C ILE A 703 -31.31 -2.38 14.92
N PHE A 704 -31.14 -3.70 14.99
CA PHE A 704 -29.97 -4.42 14.47
C PHE A 704 -28.66 -3.84 15.03
N GLY A 705 -28.64 -3.61 16.34
CA GLY A 705 -27.43 -3.29 17.09
C GLY A 705 -26.42 -4.44 17.08
N GLU A 706 -25.29 -4.23 17.75
CA GLU A 706 -24.27 -5.26 17.94
C GLU A 706 -24.87 -6.50 18.60
N ALA A 707 -24.47 -7.69 18.17
CA ALA A 707 -24.88 -8.92 18.85
C ALA A 707 -24.25 -8.96 20.26
N PRO A 708 -24.92 -9.56 21.27
CA PRO A 708 -24.28 -9.80 22.55
C PRO A 708 -22.91 -10.47 22.37
N PRO A 709 -21.89 -10.04 23.12
CA PRO A 709 -20.59 -10.69 23.10
C PRO A 709 -20.73 -12.19 23.39
N PRO A 710 -19.83 -13.04 22.88
CA PRO A 710 -19.86 -14.47 23.18
C PRO A 710 -19.94 -14.74 24.70
N PRO A 711 -20.65 -15.80 25.13
CA PRO A 711 -21.33 -16.82 24.32
C PRO A 711 -22.72 -16.36 23.84
N PHE A 712 -22.99 -16.32 22.53
CA PHE A 712 -24.29 -15.89 21.97
C PHE A 712 -24.57 -16.66 20.66
N PRO A 713 -25.83 -16.98 20.29
CA PRO A 713 -26.12 -17.73 19.07
C PRO A 713 -25.93 -16.81 17.86
N LEU A 714 -24.86 -17.00 17.11
CA LEU A 714 -24.51 -16.12 15.98
C LEU A 714 -24.91 -16.72 14.62
N CYS A 715 -25.29 -18.00 14.59
CA CYS A 715 -25.83 -18.70 13.43
C CYS A 715 -27.23 -19.24 13.75
N SER A 716 -28.11 -19.37 12.76
CA SER A 716 -29.50 -19.81 12.99
C SER A 716 -29.64 -21.24 13.51
N ALA A 717 -28.53 -22.00 13.50
CA ALA A 717 -28.42 -23.38 13.97
C ALA A 717 -27.55 -23.52 15.23
N ASP A 718 -26.97 -22.42 15.72
CA ASP A 718 -26.15 -22.36 16.94
C ASP A 718 -27.08 -22.36 18.16
N LEU A 719 -26.78 -23.18 19.17
CA LEU A 719 -27.46 -23.09 20.46
C LEU A 719 -26.97 -21.90 21.29
N GLY A 720 -25.83 -21.29 20.91
CA GLY A 720 -25.20 -20.14 21.56
C GLY A 720 -24.51 -20.46 22.88
N CYS A 721 -24.33 -21.74 23.18
CA CYS A 721 -23.76 -22.20 24.45
C CYS A 721 -22.25 -22.01 24.50
N GLY A 722 -21.77 -21.42 25.58
CA GLY A 722 -20.34 -21.40 25.89
C GLY A 722 -20.05 -20.95 27.31
N PRO A 723 -18.81 -21.13 27.78
CA PRO A 723 -18.36 -20.55 29.03
C PRO A 723 -18.17 -19.03 28.89
N ASP A 724 -18.11 -18.32 30.02
CA ASP A 724 -17.81 -16.89 30.02
C ASP A 724 -16.34 -16.62 29.58
N PRO A 725 -16.09 -15.97 28.42
CA PRO A 725 -14.73 -15.65 27.95
C PRO A 725 -14.08 -14.50 28.73
N THR A 726 -14.86 -13.77 29.53
CA THR A 726 -14.50 -12.52 30.23
C THR A 726 -14.72 -12.65 31.75
N PRO A 727 -14.10 -13.64 32.44
CA PRO A 727 -14.47 -13.98 33.81
C PRO A 727 -14.53 -12.80 34.77
N ASP A 728 -15.69 -12.61 35.39
CA ASP A 728 -15.91 -11.55 36.36
C ASP A 728 -16.49 -12.05 37.71
N ALA A 729 -17.32 -11.26 38.38
CA ALA A 729 -17.93 -11.60 39.66
C ALA A 729 -19.33 -12.21 39.54
N LEU A 730 -19.94 -12.12 38.37
CA LEU A 730 -21.11 -12.88 37.95
C LEU A 730 -20.67 -14.33 37.64
N ASP A 731 -21.60 -15.27 37.77
CA ASP A 731 -21.33 -16.69 37.57
C ASP A 731 -22.64 -17.39 37.17
N CYS A 732 -22.52 -18.62 36.69
CA CYS A 732 -23.64 -19.47 36.36
C CYS A 732 -23.67 -20.71 37.25
N ASP A 733 -24.61 -20.73 38.20
CA ASP A 733 -24.85 -21.90 39.05
C ASP A 733 -25.42 -23.07 38.24
N ALA A 734 -26.32 -22.78 37.29
CA ALA A 734 -26.88 -23.76 36.36
C ALA A 734 -27.54 -23.09 35.16
N TYR A 735 -27.32 -23.68 33.97
CA TYR A 735 -27.98 -23.28 32.74
C TYR A 735 -28.46 -24.54 31.97
N PRO A 736 -29.69 -25.02 32.25
CA PRO A 736 -30.20 -26.28 31.70
C PRO A 736 -30.28 -26.39 30.17
N PRO A 737 -30.43 -25.30 29.38
CA PRO A 737 -30.43 -25.40 27.93
C PRO A 737 -29.09 -25.82 27.32
N CYS A 738 -27.97 -25.63 28.04
CA CYS A 738 -26.65 -26.07 27.59
C CYS A 738 -26.28 -27.46 28.17
N PRO A 739 -25.57 -28.33 27.41
CA PRO A 739 -25.34 -29.74 27.76
C PRO A 739 -24.49 -30.05 29.00
#